data_AF-A0A2E5X337-F1
#
_entry.id   AF-A0A2E5X337-F1
#
_cell.length_a   1.000
_cell.length_b   1.000
_cell.length_c   1.000
_cell.angle_alpha   90.00
_cell.angle_beta   90.00
_cell.angle_gamma   90.00
#
_symmetry.space_group_name_H-M   'P 1'
#
loop_
_entity.id
_entity.type
_entity.pdbx_description
1 polymer ?
#
loop_
_entity_poly.entity_id
_entity_poly.type
_entity_poly.pdbx_seq_one_letter_code
_entity_poly.pdbx_strand_id
1 'polypeptide(L)'
;MSNVLSLPFDQYQRYRLVADVLERLRQGEQPLRILDVGGRTGVLREFLEHDDITLVDMEASDERGLVLGDGCQLPFRDESFDVVACFDTLEHIRPARRKKFVRELWRVTGKWAVIAGPYRTGRVEAAEKTLERFMSKKLGIEHRYLREHIEYRLPQRREVEQQLFDLGGQVASLGHGNLDRWLACMCMSMYMDSDAHLRPLARSFFKFYNRSLYDSDHAAPVYRHVIVAAFGGAEAPDVEGLFAAPRAPEGTLGKITDLGLKLAGFDRAKGEWEKDRKRLVTARSELTERLAEHGTSLKEIAAERQSQEQVISTLRGDLAGHKETVAQARAELKEQRAALKRAVAERKAGAKESSQAIKVLEKDLKEHGRTLVAREAEATAARGDFAQLESESLAAEAQAAEAIATLEADLAEHRTSLTELGGELDAARSAQVLLEEQLREGEAQAAAAVGALEQDLGEHQASLAERDAALEQALAAFGELEAEAASQVAEQSKVEAELKGELEEHEAALGELAAELEKALASYGELEAERESEAADQEALAESLAAEASRARGDFKAAEEEALSAREQQAEVVAALEADLLEHRNTVEALEEEAGALRVAQGELEDDLARQASESAEVALALEADLSEHGAALEALSAETEEARGAHAQMEELLETERGQQGEVVAALEADLAEHNAEAKGLRKELKRAVKAHGKLEQELLSQGEQQAEVVAALEADLEGHRTATEVLEGELTAARADYGELEEAYEKLEGDRGSEREQQAEVVAALETDLAGHRERLAEVELDLAGHKKSLKERDGLAETLRGELAAHRQQTEDLRGEAQALRDNMEQLGTSVAAYQENQTQLERALAATGEEAQAIQAELRAALAEVQRLAREVAARDGVIDTQAAALADRWGNLKRALGAGRGETAGSASSAEED
;
A
#
# COMPACT_ATOMS: atom_id res chain seq x y z
N MET A 1 46.49 25.36 16.39
CA MET A 1 47.58 24.45 15.96
C MET A 1 46.95 23.09 15.73
N SER A 2 47.06 22.57 14.51
CA SER A 2 46.60 21.22 14.17
C SER A 2 47.43 20.20 14.95
N ASN A 3 46.78 19.18 15.48
CA ASN A 3 47.51 18.09 16.12
C ASN A 3 47.99 17.13 15.03
N VAL A 4 49.26 17.25 14.63
CA VAL A 4 49.87 16.41 13.58
C VAL A 4 49.68 14.91 13.81
N LEU A 5 49.56 14.46 15.06
CA LEU A 5 49.30 13.04 15.38
C LEU A 5 47.93 12.56 14.88
N SER A 6 46.99 13.47 14.59
CA SER A 6 45.67 13.11 14.05
C SER A 6 45.61 13.04 12.52
N LEU A 7 46.69 13.43 11.83
CA LEU A 7 46.78 13.28 10.38
C LEU A 7 46.68 11.81 9.98
N PRO A 8 46.09 11.49 8.80
CA PRO A 8 46.11 10.15 8.25
C PRO A 8 47.50 9.53 8.34
N PHE A 9 47.58 8.27 8.78
CA PHE A 9 48.86 7.68 9.16
C PHE A 9 49.91 7.72 8.04
N ASP A 10 49.47 7.55 6.78
CA ASP A 10 50.33 7.58 5.61
C ASP A 10 50.79 9.00 5.22
N GLN A 11 50.00 10.02 5.54
CA GLN A 11 50.43 11.42 5.45
C GLN A 11 51.40 11.77 6.59
N TYR A 12 51.08 11.38 7.83
CA TYR A 12 51.98 11.60 8.96
C TYR A 12 53.35 10.94 8.70
N GLN A 13 53.35 9.68 8.28
CA GLN A 13 54.58 8.93 8.01
C GLN A 13 55.48 9.62 6.99
N ARG A 14 54.93 10.11 5.85
CA ARG A 14 55.74 10.69 4.79
C ARG A 14 56.36 12.04 5.18
N TYR A 15 55.59 12.91 5.83
CA TYR A 15 56.07 14.23 6.20
C TYR A 15 56.96 14.19 7.45
N ARG A 16 56.60 13.37 8.45
CA ARG A 16 57.42 13.17 9.65
C ARG A 16 58.79 12.58 9.31
N LEU A 17 58.86 11.62 8.38
CA LEU A 17 60.12 11.02 7.92
C LEU A 17 61.09 12.08 7.39
N VAL A 18 60.61 12.99 6.55
CA VAL A 18 61.46 14.06 6.02
C VAL A 18 61.79 15.09 7.09
N ALA A 19 60.85 15.44 7.97
CA ALA A 19 61.12 16.35 9.08
C ALA A 19 62.22 15.80 10.00
N ASP A 20 62.17 14.51 10.41
CA ASP A 20 63.20 13.89 11.25
C ASP A 20 64.58 13.88 10.55
N VAL A 21 64.61 13.63 9.23
CA VAL A 21 65.84 13.69 8.43
C VAL A 21 66.39 15.12 8.36
N LEU A 22 65.54 16.13 8.15
CA LEU A 22 65.97 17.53 8.07
C LEU A 22 66.44 18.06 9.41
N GLU A 23 65.79 17.69 10.51
CA GLU A 23 66.25 18.03 11.87
C GLU A 23 67.60 17.40 12.19
N ARG A 24 67.88 16.20 11.67
CA ARG A 24 69.21 15.57 11.80
C ARG A 24 70.30 16.27 10.99
N LEU A 25 69.94 16.84 9.83
CA LEU A 25 70.84 17.57 8.94
C LEU A 25 71.08 19.02 9.37
N ARG A 26 70.16 19.60 10.15
CA ARG A 26 70.20 21.00 10.55
C ARG A 26 71.43 21.26 11.43
N GLN A 27 72.22 22.25 11.03
CA GLN A 27 73.33 22.78 11.84
C GLN A 27 72.92 24.13 12.44
N GLY A 28 72.52 24.13 13.71
CA GLY A 28 72.07 25.32 14.44
C GLY A 28 70.57 25.62 14.30
N GLU A 29 70.13 26.77 14.81
CA GLU A 29 68.70 27.13 14.93
C GLU A 29 68.17 27.99 13.76
N GLN A 30 68.93 28.14 12.68
CA GLN A 30 68.51 28.99 11.56
C GLN A 30 67.39 28.32 10.74
N PRO A 31 66.34 29.08 10.36
CA PRO A 31 65.32 28.61 9.42
C PRO A 31 65.93 28.18 8.08
N LEU A 32 65.49 27.04 7.56
CA LEU A 32 65.83 26.58 6.22
C LEU A 32 64.83 27.17 5.22
N ARG A 33 65.32 27.50 4.01
CA ARG A 33 64.45 27.79 2.86
C ARG A 33 64.16 26.48 2.14
N ILE A 34 62.91 26.05 2.19
CA ILE A 34 62.45 24.75 1.71
C ILE A 34 61.47 24.95 0.56
N LEU A 35 61.69 24.24 -0.55
CA LEU A 35 60.71 24.09 -1.62
C LEU A 35 60.02 22.72 -1.49
N ASP A 36 58.70 22.72 -1.31
CA ASP A 36 57.86 21.53 -1.37
C ASP A 36 57.23 21.39 -2.78
N VAL A 37 57.77 20.49 -3.58
CA VAL A 37 57.35 20.21 -4.96
C VAL A 37 56.30 19.11 -4.96
N GLY A 38 55.09 19.44 -5.42
CA GLY A 38 53.90 18.62 -5.21
C GLY A 38 53.16 18.97 -3.90
N GLY A 39 53.52 20.08 -3.27
CA GLY A 39 53.08 20.49 -1.94
C GLY A 39 51.67 21.09 -1.86
N ARG A 40 50.73 20.68 -2.73
CA ARG A 40 49.38 21.29 -2.86
C ARG A 40 48.64 21.49 -1.54
N THR A 41 48.83 20.58 -0.59
CA THR A 41 48.12 20.56 0.71
C THR A 41 48.87 21.25 1.84
N GLY A 42 50.11 21.74 1.63
CA GLY A 42 50.85 22.52 2.63
C GLY A 42 51.24 21.78 3.93
N VAL A 43 51.00 20.47 4.02
CA VAL A 43 51.12 19.69 5.28
C VAL A 43 52.52 19.74 5.90
N LEU A 44 53.57 19.89 5.09
CA LEU A 44 54.95 20.02 5.60
C LEU A 44 55.10 21.19 6.59
N ARG A 45 54.32 22.26 6.42
CA ARG A 45 54.32 23.44 7.31
C ARG A 45 53.87 23.11 8.74
N GLU A 46 53.06 22.07 8.91
CA GLU A 46 52.63 21.61 10.24
C GLU A 46 53.75 20.87 10.99
N PHE A 47 54.77 20.36 10.28
CA PHE A 47 55.89 19.65 10.88
C PHE A 47 57.11 20.55 11.14
N LEU A 48 57.26 21.61 10.35
CA LEU A 48 58.42 22.49 10.32
C LEU A 48 57.98 23.95 10.43
N GLU A 49 57.30 24.29 11.54
CA GLU A 49 56.67 25.60 11.75
C GLU A 49 57.66 26.78 11.76
N HIS A 50 58.95 26.51 11.95
CA HIS A 50 60.02 27.51 12.02
C HIS A 50 60.75 27.75 10.70
N ASP A 51 60.46 26.96 9.65
CA ASP A 51 61.13 27.05 8.35
C ASP A 51 60.35 27.88 7.32
N ASP A 52 61.05 28.42 6.34
CA ASP A 52 60.45 29.14 5.21
C ASP A 52 60.10 28.15 4.10
N ILE A 53 58.83 27.73 4.05
CA ILE A 53 58.33 26.71 3.13
C ILE A 53 57.52 27.34 1.98
N THR A 54 58.12 27.30 0.80
CA THR A 54 57.46 27.61 -0.47
C THR A 54 56.84 26.35 -1.05
N LEU A 55 55.58 26.43 -1.47
CA LEU A 55 54.87 25.32 -2.10
C LEU A 55 54.83 25.52 -3.61
N VAL A 56 55.00 24.45 -4.39
CA VAL A 56 54.76 24.47 -5.84
C VAL A 56 53.97 23.25 -6.28
N ASP A 57 52.93 23.46 -7.09
CA ASP A 57 52.11 22.39 -7.65
C ASP A 57 51.53 22.82 -9.01
N MET A 58 51.08 21.87 -9.84
CA MET A 58 50.36 22.17 -11.08
C MET A 58 48.88 22.49 -10.83
N GLU A 59 48.33 22.01 -9.71
CA GLU A 59 46.94 22.20 -9.33
C GLU A 59 46.81 23.29 -8.26
N ALA A 60 45.82 24.17 -8.40
CA ALA A 60 45.56 25.21 -7.42
C ALA A 60 45.00 24.66 -6.10
N SER A 61 45.25 25.37 -5.00
CA SER A 61 44.64 25.13 -3.68
C SER A 61 44.51 26.44 -2.90
N ASP A 62 43.80 26.39 -1.78
CA ASP A 62 43.62 27.52 -0.87
C ASP A 62 44.87 27.78 0.01
N GLU A 63 45.94 26.99 -0.16
CA GLU A 63 47.16 27.15 0.60
C GLU A 63 47.88 28.45 0.25
N ARG A 64 48.16 29.25 1.29
CA ARG A 64 48.78 30.56 1.11
C ARG A 64 50.16 30.44 0.48
N GLY A 65 50.40 31.21 -0.58
CA GLY A 65 51.71 31.27 -1.23
C GLY A 65 52.06 30.04 -2.07
N LEU A 66 51.07 29.22 -2.46
CA LEU A 66 51.26 28.18 -3.47
C LEU A 66 51.62 28.80 -4.82
N VAL A 67 52.75 28.39 -5.37
CA VAL A 67 53.20 28.75 -6.72
C VAL A 67 52.65 27.71 -7.70
N LEU A 68 51.96 28.17 -8.74
CA LEU A 68 51.57 27.27 -9.84
C LEU A 68 52.77 27.01 -10.76
N GLY A 69 53.20 25.76 -10.86
CA GLY A 69 54.40 25.40 -11.61
C GLY A 69 54.51 23.90 -11.92
N ASP A 70 55.12 23.60 -13.08
CA ASP A 70 55.45 22.24 -13.48
C ASP A 70 56.78 21.82 -12.84
N GLY A 71 56.80 20.72 -12.07
CA GLY A 71 58.04 20.22 -11.46
C GLY A 71 59.12 19.79 -12.45
N CYS A 72 58.79 19.64 -13.74
CA CYS A 72 59.76 19.44 -14.82
C CYS A 72 60.28 20.76 -15.44
N GLN A 73 59.85 21.92 -14.93
CA GLN A 73 60.32 23.25 -15.29
C GLN A 73 59.94 24.24 -14.18
N LEU A 74 60.71 24.20 -13.09
CA LEU A 74 60.38 24.97 -11.89
C LEU A 74 60.65 26.47 -12.12
N PRO A 75 59.72 27.37 -11.73
CA PRO A 75 59.82 28.81 -11.97
C PRO A 75 60.77 29.53 -10.99
N PHE A 76 61.87 28.88 -10.61
CA PHE A 76 62.85 29.38 -9.66
C PHE A 76 64.25 29.40 -10.27
N ARG A 77 65.13 30.26 -9.75
CA ARG A 77 66.52 30.33 -10.17
C ARG A 77 67.29 29.12 -9.64
N ASP A 78 68.45 28.85 -10.24
CA ASP A 78 69.36 27.82 -9.76
C ASP A 78 69.73 28.08 -8.29
N GLU A 79 69.86 27.01 -7.50
CA GLU A 79 70.28 27.04 -6.09
C GLU A 79 69.45 28.01 -5.20
N SER A 80 68.18 28.20 -5.51
CA SER A 80 67.31 29.14 -4.77
C SER A 80 66.96 28.69 -3.34
N PHE A 81 66.96 27.38 -3.10
CA PHE A 81 66.49 26.79 -1.84
C PHE A 81 67.59 25.99 -1.16
N ASP A 82 67.63 26.02 0.17
CA ASP A 82 68.56 25.18 0.93
C ASP A 82 68.14 23.70 0.81
N VAL A 83 66.84 23.44 0.85
CA VAL A 83 66.23 22.11 0.70
C VAL A 83 65.18 22.13 -0.41
N VAL A 84 65.18 21.12 -1.27
CA VAL A 84 64.08 20.85 -2.20
C VAL A 84 63.53 19.46 -1.91
N ALA A 85 62.28 19.39 -1.47
CA ALA A 85 61.61 18.16 -1.10
C ALA A 85 60.45 17.87 -2.07
N CYS A 86 60.20 16.60 -2.34
CA CYS A 86 58.95 16.14 -2.95
C CYS A 86 58.47 14.87 -2.25
N PHE A 87 57.15 14.74 -2.10
CA PHE A 87 56.51 13.67 -1.33
C PHE A 87 55.53 12.94 -2.22
N ASP A 88 55.76 11.64 -2.46
CA ASP A 88 54.88 10.78 -3.25
C ASP A 88 54.43 11.49 -4.55
N THR A 89 55.40 12.10 -5.26
CA THR A 89 55.17 12.91 -6.46
C THR A 89 55.76 12.27 -7.72
N LEU A 90 56.92 11.62 -7.60
CA LEU A 90 57.69 11.13 -8.76
C LEU A 90 56.97 10.00 -9.52
N GLU A 91 56.17 9.22 -8.81
CA GLU A 91 55.33 8.15 -9.35
C GLU A 91 54.20 8.68 -10.23
N HIS A 92 53.70 9.89 -9.96
CA HIS A 92 52.73 10.60 -10.80
C HIS A 92 53.34 11.22 -12.07
N ILE A 93 54.67 11.33 -12.12
CA ILE A 93 55.35 11.81 -13.32
C ILE A 93 55.50 10.67 -14.32
N ARG A 94 55.02 10.87 -15.56
CA ARG A 94 55.17 9.89 -16.65
C ARG A 94 56.64 9.48 -16.83
N PRO A 95 56.95 8.20 -17.12
CA PRO A 95 58.33 7.69 -17.15
C PRO A 95 59.32 8.52 -17.98
N ALA A 96 58.90 9.00 -19.16
CA ALA A 96 59.74 9.80 -20.05
C ALA A 96 60.17 11.16 -19.46
N ARG A 97 59.45 11.67 -18.47
CA ARG A 97 59.67 12.99 -17.86
C ARG A 97 60.43 12.94 -16.53
N ARG A 98 60.52 11.77 -15.88
CA ARG A 98 61.12 11.61 -14.54
C ARG A 98 62.55 12.14 -14.46
N LYS A 99 63.38 11.86 -15.48
CA LYS A 99 64.75 12.39 -15.53
C LYS A 99 64.79 13.91 -15.58
N LYS A 100 63.85 14.55 -16.29
CA LYS A 100 63.75 16.02 -16.34
C LYS A 100 63.31 16.58 -15.00
N PHE A 101 62.33 15.95 -14.35
CA PHE A 101 61.86 16.31 -13.01
C PHE A 101 63.00 16.27 -11.97
N VAL A 102 63.72 15.15 -11.87
CA VAL A 102 64.85 15.00 -10.91
C VAL A 102 65.96 16.03 -11.18
N ARG A 103 66.22 16.36 -12.46
CA ARG A 103 67.20 17.40 -12.82
C ARG A 103 66.75 18.79 -12.38
N GLU A 104 65.47 19.10 -12.48
CA GLU A 104 64.93 20.38 -12.01
C GLU A 104 65.00 20.50 -10.49
N LEU A 105 64.68 19.43 -9.75
CA LEU A 105 64.88 19.42 -8.29
C LEU A 105 66.34 19.73 -7.94
N TRP A 106 67.28 19.05 -8.58
CA TRP A 106 68.71 19.32 -8.40
C TRP A 106 69.08 20.76 -8.73
N ARG A 107 68.64 21.29 -9.88
CA ARG A 107 69.00 22.64 -10.36
C ARG A 107 68.66 23.72 -9.34
N VAL A 108 67.49 23.64 -8.70
CA VAL A 108 67.03 24.64 -7.72
C VAL A 108 67.51 24.35 -6.29
N THR A 109 68.18 23.22 -6.06
CA THR A 109 68.73 22.80 -4.76
C THR A 109 70.09 23.42 -4.51
N GLY A 110 70.26 24.08 -3.37
CA GLY A 110 71.55 24.55 -2.87
C GLY A 110 72.30 23.50 -2.03
N LYS A 111 71.63 22.86 -1.06
CA LYS A 111 72.27 21.90 -0.14
C LYS A 111 71.73 20.49 -0.25
N TRP A 112 70.41 20.30 -0.10
CA TRP A 112 69.82 18.95 -0.05
C TRP A 112 68.61 18.79 -0.97
N ALA A 113 68.63 17.75 -1.81
CA ALA A 113 67.44 17.31 -2.54
C ALA A 113 66.87 16.06 -1.83
N VAL A 114 65.58 16.08 -1.52
CA VAL A 114 64.87 15.04 -0.78
C VAL A 114 63.71 14.50 -1.62
N ILE A 115 63.80 13.24 -2.01
CA ILE A 115 62.77 12.56 -2.82
C ILE A 115 62.19 11.41 -2.01
N ALA A 116 61.02 11.65 -1.42
CA ALA A 116 60.27 10.65 -0.68
C ALA A 116 59.17 10.05 -1.58
N GLY A 117 59.09 8.72 -1.64
CA GLY A 117 58.06 8.07 -2.44
C GLY A 117 58.13 6.53 -2.44
N PRO A 118 57.10 5.88 -2.99
CA PRO A 118 57.12 4.45 -3.27
C PRO A 118 58.07 4.14 -4.43
N TYR A 119 58.83 3.05 -4.28
CA TYR A 119 59.76 2.58 -5.32
C TYR A 119 59.44 1.16 -5.76
N ARG A 120 59.69 0.91 -7.05
CA ARG A 120 59.30 -0.31 -7.72
C ARG A 120 60.02 -1.53 -7.15
N THR A 121 59.23 -2.42 -6.55
CA THR A 121 59.60 -3.81 -6.28
C THR A 121 58.38 -4.68 -6.58
N GLY A 122 58.58 -5.97 -6.86
CA GLY A 122 57.46 -6.88 -7.12
C GLY A 122 56.45 -6.95 -5.96
N ARG A 123 56.90 -6.80 -4.70
CA ARG A 123 56.02 -6.79 -3.52
C ARG A 123 55.23 -5.48 -3.40
N VAL A 124 55.84 -4.32 -3.66
CA VAL A 124 55.14 -3.02 -3.60
C VAL A 124 54.08 -2.94 -4.70
N GLU A 125 54.40 -3.33 -5.94
CA GLU A 125 53.42 -3.36 -7.04
C GLU A 125 52.25 -4.31 -6.75
N ALA A 126 52.51 -5.44 -6.08
CA ALA A 126 51.46 -6.37 -5.66
C ALA A 126 50.58 -5.79 -4.54
N ALA A 127 51.18 -5.06 -3.59
CA ALA A 127 50.44 -4.39 -2.52
C ALA A 127 49.53 -3.28 -3.08
N GLU A 128 50.02 -2.42 -3.97
CA GLU A 128 49.19 -1.39 -4.61
C GLU A 128 48.04 -1.96 -5.43
N LYS A 129 48.25 -3.06 -6.17
CA LYS A 129 47.17 -3.77 -6.88
C LYS A 129 46.16 -4.39 -5.93
N THR A 130 46.60 -4.84 -4.76
CA THR A 130 45.70 -5.38 -3.73
C THR A 130 44.84 -4.26 -3.13
N LEU A 131 45.46 -3.12 -2.82
CA LEU A 131 44.77 -1.93 -2.34
C LEU A 131 43.79 -1.39 -3.40
N GLU A 132 44.19 -1.29 -4.67
CA GLU A 132 43.31 -0.86 -5.76
C GLU A 132 42.09 -1.76 -5.84
N ARG A 133 42.28 -3.09 -5.86
CA ARG A 133 41.16 -4.04 -5.89
C ARG A 133 40.25 -3.90 -4.69
N PHE A 134 40.82 -3.67 -3.51
CA PHE A 134 40.03 -3.42 -2.30
C PHE A 134 39.19 -2.15 -2.47
N MET A 135 39.78 -1.03 -2.89
CA MET A 135 39.04 0.21 -3.10
C MET A 135 37.96 0.08 -4.17
N SER A 136 38.28 -0.49 -5.33
CA SER A 136 37.34 -0.58 -6.46
C SER A 136 36.27 -1.65 -6.24
N LYS A 137 36.64 -2.87 -5.81
CA LYS A 137 35.68 -3.98 -5.67
C LYS A 137 34.92 -3.98 -4.35
N LYS A 138 35.56 -3.57 -3.25
CA LYS A 138 34.93 -3.60 -1.92
C LYS A 138 34.29 -2.26 -1.56
N LEU A 139 34.94 -1.14 -1.84
CA LEU A 139 34.40 0.19 -1.47
C LEU A 139 33.66 0.88 -2.62
N GLY A 140 33.85 0.44 -3.87
CA GLY A 140 33.30 1.12 -5.04
C GLY A 140 33.95 2.48 -5.32
N ILE A 141 35.18 2.71 -4.83
CA ILE A 141 35.90 3.97 -4.94
C ILE A 141 37.06 3.81 -5.94
N GLU A 142 37.13 4.71 -6.91
CA GLU A 142 38.31 4.85 -7.78
C GLU A 142 39.21 5.99 -7.29
N HIS A 143 40.47 5.69 -7.01
CA HIS A 143 41.44 6.67 -6.53
C HIS A 143 42.41 7.08 -7.64
N ARG A 144 42.29 8.33 -8.12
CA ARG A 144 43.09 8.88 -9.23
C ARG A 144 44.59 8.62 -9.06
N TYR A 145 45.14 8.97 -7.90
CA TYR A 145 46.58 8.86 -7.62
C TYR A 145 47.06 7.40 -7.71
N LEU A 146 46.31 6.45 -7.14
CA LEU A 146 46.71 5.04 -7.17
C LEU A 146 46.62 4.45 -8.58
N ARG A 147 45.64 4.90 -9.38
CA ARG A 147 45.54 4.55 -10.80
C ARG A 147 46.76 5.05 -11.58
N GLU A 148 47.21 6.28 -11.32
CA GLU A 148 48.42 6.83 -11.93
C GLU A 148 49.68 6.03 -11.55
N HIS A 149 49.81 5.53 -10.31
CA HIS A 149 50.93 4.65 -9.92
C HIS A 149 50.96 3.38 -10.77
N ILE A 150 49.79 2.78 -11.01
CA ILE A 150 49.66 1.55 -11.79
C ILE A 150 49.94 1.83 -13.28
N GLU A 151 49.37 2.90 -13.83
CA GLU A 151 49.49 3.26 -15.25
C GLU A 151 50.91 3.72 -15.60
N TYR A 152 51.48 4.63 -14.80
CA TYR A 152 52.81 5.19 -15.03
C TYR A 152 53.93 4.30 -14.48
N ARG A 153 53.58 3.29 -13.66
CA ARG A 153 54.48 2.40 -12.92
C ARG A 153 55.34 3.14 -11.91
N LEU A 154 55.67 2.50 -10.80
CA LEU A 154 56.55 3.10 -9.80
C LEU A 154 57.98 3.38 -10.33
N PRO A 155 58.66 4.42 -9.81
CA PRO A 155 60.05 4.73 -10.15
C PRO A 155 61.01 3.63 -9.65
N GLN A 156 62.14 3.44 -10.34
CA GLN A 156 63.19 2.55 -9.87
C GLN A 156 64.17 3.31 -8.96
N ARG A 157 64.30 2.88 -7.70
CA ARG A 157 65.14 3.57 -6.70
C ARG A 157 66.57 3.80 -7.19
N ARG A 158 67.20 2.75 -7.72
CA ARG A 158 68.57 2.80 -8.26
C ARG A 158 68.75 3.81 -9.39
N GLU A 159 67.74 4.02 -10.23
CA GLU A 159 67.85 5.00 -11.33
C GLU A 159 67.86 6.43 -10.80
N VAL A 160 67.08 6.70 -9.75
CA VAL A 160 67.03 8.00 -9.08
C VAL A 160 68.32 8.26 -8.30
N GLU A 161 68.78 7.26 -7.53
CA GLU A 161 70.06 7.31 -6.80
C GLU A 161 71.23 7.58 -7.76
N GLN A 162 71.31 6.81 -8.86
CA GLN A 162 72.37 6.98 -9.86
C GLN A 162 72.30 8.36 -10.53
N GLN A 163 71.10 8.85 -10.86
CA GLN A 163 70.97 10.17 -11.47
C GLN A 163 71.45 11.28 -10.54
N LEU A 164 71.08 11.24 -9.25
CA LEU A 164 71.52 12.25 -8.28
C LEU A 164 73.04 12.17 -8.03
N PHE A 165 73.60 10.96 -8.02
CA PHE A 165 75.05 10.75 -7.96
C PHE A 165 75.76 11.34 -9.19
N ASP A 166 75.27 11.08 -10.40
CA ASP A 166 75.82 11.62 -11.65
C ASP A 166 75.74 13.15 -11.72
N LEU A 167 74.79 13.76 -10.99
CA LEU A 167 74.65 15.21 -10.82
C LEU A 167 75.56 15.77 -9.70
N GLY A 168 76.45 14.95 -9.13
CA GLY A 168 77.45 15.36 -8.14
C GLY A 168 77.00 15.27 -6.69
N GLY A 169 75.87 14.61 -6.41
CA GLY A 169 75.34 14.45 -5.06
C GLY A 169 75.95 13.29 -4.29
N GLN A 170 76.15 13.47 -2.98
CA GLN A 170 76.35 12.35 -2.06
C GLN A 170 74.98 11.81 -1.66
N VAL A 171 74.67 10.57 -2.03
CA VAL A 171 73.31 10.01 -1.94
C VAL A 171 73.20 9.03 -0.77
N ALA A 172 72.18 9.23 0.06
CA ALA A 172 71.73 8.29 1.09
C ALA A 172 70.26 7.93 0.85
N SER A 173 69.86 6.70 1.21
CA SER A 173 68.46 6.28 1.15
C SER A 173 68.04 5.56 2.42
N LEU A 174 66.88 5.92 2.93
CA LEU A 174 66.29 5.38 4.14
C LEU A 174 64.90 4.83 3.82
N GLY A 175 64.66 3.58 4.22
CA GLY A 175 63.39 2.89 4.02
C GLY A 175 62.45 3.09 5.20
N HIS A 176 61.15 3.31 4.94
CA HIS A 176 60.14 3.44 5.98
C HIS A 176 58.76 2.95 5.51
N GLY A 177 57.94 2.56 6.46
CA GLY A 177 56.60 2.02 6.25
C GLY A 177 56.69 0.55 5.89
N ASN A 178 56.74 -0.34 6.88
CA ASN A 178 56.75 -1.78 6.64
C ASN A 178 55.59 -2.13 5.72
N LEU A 179 55.89 -2.80 4.61
CA LEU A 179 54.95 -2.95 3.51
C LEU A 179 53.67 -3.70 3.90
N ASP A 180 53.81 -4.74 4.71
CA ASP A 180 52.67 -5.58 5.12
C ASP A 180 51.76 -4.80 6.09
N ARG A 181 52.37 -4.02 7.00
CA ARG A 181 51.62 -3.12 7.89
C ARG A 181 50.98 -1.96 7.13
N TRP A 182 51.71 -1.35 6.21
CA TRP A 182 51.21 -0.26 5.37
C TRP A 182 49.97 -0.70 4.61
N LEU A 183 49.99 -1.87 3.95
CA LEU A 183 48.82 -2.37 3.22
C LEU A 183 47.61 -2.58 4.14
N ALA A 184 47.81 -3.20 5.31
CA ALA A 184 46.73 -3.41 6.28
C ALA A 184 46.15 -2.08 6.79
N CYS A 185 47.03 -1.15 7.18
CA CYS A 185 46.65 0.17 7.67
C CYS A 185 45.95 1.01 6.58
N MET A 186 46.38 0.91 5.32
CA MET A 186 45.72 1.56 4.19
C MET A 186 44.30 1.01 3.99
N CYS A 187 44.12 -0.31 3.95
CA CYS A 187 42.80 -0.91 3.81
C CYS A 187 41.85 -0.49 4.95
N MET A 188 42.33 -0.52 6.20
CA MET A 188 41.56 -0.08 7.36
C MET A 188 41.23 1.41 7.29
N SER A 189 42.20 2.25 6.94
CA SER A 189 42.02 3.70 6.77
C SER A 189 40.96 4.00 5.72
N MET A 190 41.06 3.40 4.53
CA MET A 190 40.12 3.61 3.43
C MET A 190 38.72 3.10 3.77
N TYR A 191 38.63 1.96 4.46
CA TYR A 191 37.34 1.43 4.93
C TYR A 191 36.66 2.38 5.91
N MET A 192 37.36 2.82 6.96
CA MET A 192 36.79 3.73 7.96
C MET A 192 36.49 5.12 7.40
N ASP A 193 37.24 5.59 6.39
CA ASP A 193 36.97 6.88 5.76
C ASP A 193 35.74 6.86 4.84
N SER A 194 35.48 5.70 4.20
CA SER A 194 34.33 5.50 3.31
C SER A 194 32.97 5.57 4.01
N ASP A 195 32.94 5.39 5.34
CA ASP A 195 31.73 5.54 6.16
C ASP A 195 31.88 6.71 7.13
N ALA A 196 31.01 7.71 7.00
CA ALA A 196 31.06 8.92 7.82
C ALA A 196 31.06 8.63 9.34
N HIS A 197 30.36 7.57 9.77
CA HIS A 197 30.27 7.19 11.18
C HIS A 197 31.57 6.58 11.73
N LEU A 198 32.45 6.06 10.86
CA LEU A 198 33.73 5.46 11.24
C LEU A 198 34.89 6.47 11.23
N ARG A 199 34.72 7.67 10.68
CA ARG A 199 35.78 8.70 10.64
C ARG A 199 36.31 9.12 12.02
N PRO A 200 35.52 9.21 13.10
CA PRO A 200 36.06 9.42 14.45
C PRO A 200 36.99 8.28 14.90
N LEU A 201 36.66 7.03 14.57
CA LEU A 201 37.49 5.86 14.84
C LEU A 201 38.78 5.90 14.01
N ALA A 202 38.71 6.31 12.74
CA ALA A 202 39.88 6.53 11.89
C ALA A 202 40.87 7.51 12.53
N ARG A 203 40.39 8.66 13.03
CA ARG A 203 41.24 9.66 13.71
C ARG A 203 41.92 9.09 14.96
N SER A 204 41.23 8.27 15.74
CA SER A 204 41.81 7.58 16.91
C SER A 204 42.86 6.55 16.50
N PHE A 205 42.59 5.79 15.44
CA PHE A 205 43.54 4.85 14.85
C PHE A 205 44.81 5.55 14.35
N PHE A 206 44.68 6.68 13.66
CA PHE A 206 45.82 7.47 13.20
C PHE A 206 46.69 7.94 14.35
N LYS A 207 46.09 8.52 15.40
CA LYS A 207 46.82 8.91 16.62
C LYS A 207 47.57 7.75 17.25
N PHE A 208 46.95 6.57 17.30
CA PHE A 208 47.60 5.36 17.82
C PHE A 208 48.81 4.97 16.97
N TYR A 209 48.65 4.86 15.65
CA TYR A 209 49.75 4.51 14.77
C TYR A 209 50.88 5.55 14.84
N ASN A 210 50.54 6.83 14.68
CA ASN A 210 51.50 7.93 14.59
C ASN A 210 52.34 8.05 15.86
N ARG A 211 51.75 7.76 17.02
CA ARG A 211 52.44 7.80 18.32
C ARG A 211 53.22 6.52 18.63
N SER A 212 52.68 5.35 18.30
CA SER A 212 53.16 4.08 18.86
C SER A 212 53.88 3.18 17.86
N LEU A 213 53.75 3.43 16.55
CA LEU A 213 54.29 2.55 15.53
C LEU A 213 55.26 3.23 14.59
N TYR A 214 55.01 4.50 14.24
CA TYR A 214 55.83 5.27 13.30
C TYR A 214 57.34 5.01 13.48
N ASP A 215 57.87 5.26 14.67
CA ASP A 215 59.30 5.16 15.00
C ASP A 215 59.90 3.75 14.79
N SER A 216 59.08 2.70 14.80
CA SER A 216 59.51 1.30 14.58
C SER A 216 59.13 0.73 13.21
N ASP A 217 58.47 1.53 12.37
CA ASP A 217 57.82 1.06 11.14
C ASP A 217 58.74 0.99 9.92
N HIS A 218 60.03 0.74 10.13
CA HIS A 218 61.05 0.72 9.07
C HIS A 218 61.68 -0.66 8.86
N ALA A 219 61.02 -1.73 9.35
CA ALA A 219 61.41 -3.11 9.07
C ALA A 219 61.16 -3.46 7.60
N ALA A 220 62.19 -3.96 6.90
CA ALA A 220 62.08 -4.39 5.51
C ALA A 220 61.14 -5.62 5.34
N PRO A 221 60.45 -5.75 4.20
CA PRO A 221 60.38 -4.77 3.12
C PRO A 221 59.53 -3.56 3.49
N VAL A 222 59.86 -2.41 2.90
CA VAL A 222 59.17 -1.14 3.14
C VAL A 222 58.47 -0.65 1.86
N TYR A 223 57.42 0.13 2.05
CA TYR A 223 56.67 0.78 0.98
C TYR A 223 57.42 2.01 0.45
N ARG A 224 57.85 2.90 1.35
CA ARG A 224 58.43 4.20 1.02
C ARG A 224 59.93 4.19 1.23
N HIS A 225 60.65 4.94 0.39
CA HIS A 225 61.99 5.38 0.73
C HIS A 225 62.07 6.90 0.63
N VAL A 226 62.90 7.49 1.48
CA VAL A 226 63.41 8.84 1.29
C VAL A 226 64.82 8.73 0.72
N ILE A 227 65.05 9.36 -0.42
CA ILE A 227 66.39 9.52 -1.02
C ILE A 227 66.82 10.95 -0.73
N VAL A 228 68.00 11.11 -0.13
CA VAL A 228 68.59 12.42 0.15
C VAL A 228 69.89 12.51 -0.62
N ALA A 229 70.05 13.58 -1.40
CA ALA A 229 71.30 13.92 -2.06
C ALA A 229 71.84 15.24 -1.50
N ALA A 230 73.07 15.21 -0.99
CA ALA A 230 73.77 16.38 -0.48
C ALA A 230 74.72 16.96 -1.55
N PHE A 231 74.69 18.28 -1.72
CA PHE A 231 75.45 19.05 -2.71
C PHE A 231 76.26 20.16 -2.04
N GLY A 232 77.19 20.77 -2.79
CA GLY A 232 77.90 21.98 -2.33
C GLY A 232 78.74 21.81 -1.06
N GLY A 233 79.16 20.58 -0.74
CA GLY A 233 79.89 20.26 0.49
C GLY A 233 79.01 20.04 1.72
N ALA A 234 77.69 20.03 1.58
CA ALA A 234 76.78 19.62 2.63
C ALA A 234 76.96 18.13 2.97
N GLU A 235 76.73 17.78 4.24
CA GLU A 235 76.83 16.40 4.71
C GLU A 235 75.58 15.60 4.30
N ALA A 236 75.78 14.33 3.99
CA ALA A 236 74.69 13.36 3.82
C ALA A 236 74.13 12.98 5.21
N PRO A 237 72.83 12.64 5.31
CA PRO A 237 72.22 12.33 6.60
C PRO A 237 72.82 11.06 7.19
N ASP A 238 73.21 11.15 8.47
CA ASP A 238 73.50 9.98 9.30
C ASP A 238 72.18 9.32 9.73
N VAL A 239 71.97 8.07 9.29
CA VAL A 239 70.77 7.29 9.56
C VAL A 239 70.88 6.46 10.85
N GLU A 240 72.07 6.40 11.47
CA GLU A 240 72.27 5.62 12.68
C GLU A 240 71.56 6.27 13.87
N GLY A 241 70.74 5.49 14.57
CA GLY A 241 69.99 5.96 15.75
C GLY A 241 68.85 6.95 15.45
N LEU A 242 68.50 7.20 14.18
CA LEU A 242 67.40 8.10 13.82
C LEU A 242 66.03 7.54 14.27
N PHE A 243 65.89 6.22 14.28
CA PHE A 243 64.67 5.51 14.65
C PHE A 243 64.93 4.45 15.72
N ALA A 244 63.88 4.04 16.43
CA ALA A 244 63.93 2.88 17.31
C ALA A 244 64.30 1.59 16.57
N ALA A 245 64.40 0.46 17.28
CA ALA A 245 64.59 -0.83 16.61
C ALA A 245 63.45 -1.12 15.60
N PRO A 246 63.72 -1.76 14.46
CA PRO A 246 62.72 -2.10 13.42
C PRO A 246 61.78 -3.24 13.85
N ARG A 247 61.17 -3.11 15.02
CA ARG A 247 60.27 -4.06 15.62
C ARG A 247 59.17 -3.29 16.34
N ALA A 248 57.92 -3.58 15.94
CA ALA A 248 56.76 -3.00 16.58
C ALA A 248 56.78 -3.27 18.11
N PRO A 249 56.47 -2.27 18.96
CA PRO A 249 56.41 -2.47 20.40
C PRO A 249 55.42 -3.57 20.80
N GLU A 250 55.70 -4.26 21.90
CA GLU A 250 54.89 -5.38 22.35
C GLU A 250 53.40 -5.01 22.53
N GLY A 251 52.51 -5.89 22.07
CA GLY A 251 51.05 -5.69 22.14
C GLY A 251 50.45 -4.71 21.11
N THR A 252 51.25 -3.88 20.41
CA THR A 252 50.71 -2.89 19.45
C THR A 252 50.06 -3.55 18.22
N LEU A 253 50.71 -4.56 17.64
CA LEU A 253 50.18 -5.29 16.48
C LEU A 253 48.91 -6.07 16.82
N GLY A 254 48.80 -6.58 18.06
CA GLY A 254 47.60 -7.24 18.55
C GLY A 254 46.38 -6.31 18.54
N LYS A 255 46.56 -5.05 18.95
CA LYS A 255 45.49 -4.04 18.91
C LYS A 255 45.05 -3.70 17.49
N ILE A 256 45.97 -3.57 16.54
CA ILE A 256 45.63 -3.34 15.12
C ILE A 256 44.87 -4.54 14.55
N THR A 257 45.33 -5.74 14.86
CA THR A 257 44.69 -6.98 14.39
C THR A 257 43.28 -7.11 14.93
N ASP A 258 43.07 -6.86 16.23
CA ASP A 258 41.74 -6.85 16.86
C ASP A 258 40.81 -5.82 16.23
N LEU A 259 41.28 -4.59 16.00
CA LEU A 259 40.51 -3.57 15.30
C LEU A 259 40.14 -4.01 13.88
N GLY A 260 41.09 -4.58 13.13
CA GLY A 260 40.84 -5.11 11.78
C GLY A 260 39.78 -6.22 11.77
N LEU A 261 39.83 -7.15 12.72
CA LEU A 261 38.84 -8.22 12.86
C LEU A 261 37.46 -7.68 13.23
N LYS A 262 37.39 -6.69 14.13
CA LYS A 262 36.13 -6.01 14.50
C LYS A 262 35.51 -5.27 13.32
N LEU A 263 36.33 -4.56 12.52
CA LEU A 263 35.85 -3.90 11.30
C LEU A 263 35.34 -4.91 10.28
N ALA A 264 36.00 -6.06 10.12
CA ALA A 264 35.53 -7.13 9.24
C ALA A 264 34.23 -7.78 9.73
N GLY A 265 34.06 -7.94 11.05
CA GLY A 265 32.80 -8.40 11.66
C GLY A 265 31.67 -7.40 11.43
N PHE A 266 31.93 -6.12 11.70
CA PHE A 266 30.99 -5.03 11.44
C PHE A 266 30.57 -4.97 9.97
N ASP A 267 31.50 -5.12 9.03
CA ASP A 267 31.21 -5.15 7.59
C ASP A 267 30.27 -6.29 7.19
N ARG A 268 30.44 -7.49 7.76
CA ARG A 268 29.55 -8.63 7.50
C ARG A 268 28.15 -8.37 8.03
N ALA A 269 28.04 -7.91 9.28
CA ALA A 269 26.77 -7.56 9.90
C ALA A 269 26.05 -6.46 9.13
N LYS A 270 26.78 -5.42 8.69
CA LYS A 270 26.25 -4.36 7.82
C LYS A 270 25.70 -4.93 6.51
N GLY A 271 26.43 -5.86 5.87
CA GLY A 271 25.98 -6.51 4.64
C GLY A 271 24.73 -7.38 4.80
N GLU A 272 24.56 -8.03 5.95
CA GLU A 272 23.33 -8.77 6.29
C GLU A 272 22.16 -7.82 6.53
N TRP A 273 22.37 -6.79 7.35
CA TRP A 273 21.37 -5.76 7.62
C TRP A 273 20.91 -5.04 6.35
N GLU A 274 21.82 -4.75 5.41
CA GLU A 274 21.47 -4.14 4.12
C GLU A 274 20.56 -5.05 3.26
N LYS A 275 20.72 -6.38 3.33
CA LYS A 275 19.83 -7.32 2.64
C LYS A 275 18.46 -7.32 3.29
N ASP A 276 18.39 -7.36 4.61
CA ASP A 276 17.11 -7.36 5.33
C ASP A 276 16.39 -6.02 5.18
N ARG A 277 17.11 -4.91 5.23
CA ARG A 277 16.55 -3.59 4.88
C ARG A 277 15.95 -3.57 3.49
N LYS A 278 16.62 -4.14 2.47
CA LYS A 278 16.07 -4.23 1.11
C LYS A 278 14.79 -5.09 1.07
N ARG A 279 14.76 -6.21 1.78
CA ARG A 279 13.56 -7.06 1.90
C ARG A 279 12.41 -6.31 2.55
N LEU A 280 12.66 -5.61 3.67
CA LEU A 280 11.66 -4.82 4.37
C LEU A 280 11.14 -3.66 3.52
N VAL A 281 12.01 -2.96 2.79
CA VAL A 281 11.59 -1.90 1.85
C VAL A 281 10.71 -2.47 0.73
N THR A 282 11.05 -3.64 0.21
CA THR A 282 10.25 -4.32 -0.83
C THR A 282 8.88 -4.73 -0.28
N ALA A 283 8.85 -5.41 0.88
CA ALA A 283 7.62 -5.81 1.55
C ALA A 283 6.73 -4.60 1.89
N ARG A 284 7.32 -3.48 2.33
CA ARG A 284 6.60 -2.23 2.57
C ARG A 284 5.96 -1.71 1.27
N SER A 285 6.68 -1.77 0.14
CA SER A 285 6.14 -1.35 -1.16
C SER A 285 4.94 -2.21 -1.56
N GLU A 286 5.06 -3.53 -1.47
CA GLU A 286 3.99 -4.48 -1.80
C GLU A 286 2.75 -4.30 -0.90
N LEU A 287 2.97 -4.10 0.41
CA LEU A 287 1.87 -3.83 1.35
C LEU A 287 1.18 -2.49 1.05
N THR A 288 1.94 -1.48 0.64
CA THR A 288 1.38 -0.17 0.26
C THR A 288 0.50 -0.30 -0.98
N GLU A 289 0.94 -1.06 -1.98
CA GLU A 289 0.16 -1.34 -3.20
C GLU A 289 -1.14 -2.09 -2.88
N ARG A 290 -1.04 -3.18 -2.09
CA ARG A 290 -2.22 -3.94 -1.64
C ARG A 290 -3.19 -3.09 -0.82
N LEU A 291 -2.70 -2.19 0.02
CA LEU A 291 -3.54 -1.28 0.79
C LEU A 291 -4.29 -0.31 -0.14
N ALA A 292 -3.64 0.18 -1.20
CA ALA A 292 -4.28 1.02 -2.20
C ALA A 292 -5.37 0.26 -2.97
N GLU A 293 -5.10 -0.98 -3.38
CA GLU A 293 -6.10 -1.87 -4.01
C GLU A 293 -7.31 -2.08 -3.10
N HIS A 294 -7.10 -2.47 -1.84
CA HIS A 294 -8.17 -2.64 -0.86
C HIS A 294 -8.95 -1.33 -0.64
N GLY A 295 -8.27 -0.19 -0.59
CA GLY A 295 -8.92 1.12 -0.51
C GLY A 295 -9.83 1.42 -1.70
N THR A 296 -9.49 0.90 -2.88
CA THR A 296 -10.31 1.00 -4.09
C THR A 296 -11.53 0.09 -3.99
N SER A 297 -11.34 -1.19 -3.62
CA SER A 297 -12.44 -2.13 -3.40
C SER A 297 -13.43 -1.65 -2.32
N LEU A 298 -12.93 -1.03 -1.24
CA LEU A 298 -13.81 -0.45 -0.20
C LEU A 298 -14.67 0.70 -0.72
N LYS A 299 -14.14 1.53 -1.63
CA LYS A 299 -14.93 2.60 -2.29
C LYS A 299 -16.02 2.00 -3.18
N GLU A 300 -15.71 0.95 -3.93
CA GLU A 300 -16.69 0.23 -4.76
C GLU A 300 -17.80 -0.38 -3.91
N ILE A 301 -17.45 -1.07 -2.82
CA ILE A 301 -18.42 -1.64 -1.88
C ILE A 301 -19.29 -0.53 -1.26
N ALA A 302 -18.70 0.61 -0.89
CA ALA A 302 -19.44 1.74 -0.36
C ALA A 302 -20.43 2.33 -1.39
N ALA A 303 -20.02 2.45 -2.65
CA ALA A 303 -20.88 2.92 -3.74
C ALA A 303 -22.03 1.93 -4.03
N GLU A 304 -21.74 0.63 -4.04
CA GLU A 304 -22.77 -0.40 -4.21
C GLU A 304 -23.78 -0.38 -3.07
N ARG A 305 -23.31 -0.26 -1.83
CA ARG A 305 -24.19 -0.12 -0.66
C ARG A 305 -25.08 1.13 -0.76
N GLN A 306 -24.54 2.26 -1.21
CA GLN A 306 -25.33 3.48 -1.42
C GLN A 306 -26.43 3.27 -2.46
N SER A 307 -26.10 2.61 -3.58
CA SER A 307 -27.10 2.22 -4.60
C SER A 307 -28.19 1.31 -4.00
N GLN A 308 -27.80 0.29 -3.24
CA GLN A 308 -28.75 -0.59 -2.56
C GLN A 308 -29.66 0.18 -1.59
N GLU A 309 -29.13 1.14 -0.83
CA GLU A 309 -29.93 2.00 0.05
C GLU A 309 -30.93 2.87 -0.72
N GLN A 310 -30.56 3.38 -1.91
CA GLN A 310 -31.49 4.09 -2.80
C GLN A 310 -32.60 3.18 -3.34
N VAL A 311 -32.26 1.96 -3.75
CA VAL A 311 -33.26 0.96 -4.19
C VAL A 311 -34.23 0.64 -3.05
N ILE A 312 -33.72 0.40 -1.84
CA ILE A 312 -34.55 0.15 -0.65
C ILE A 312 -35.47 1.34 -0.36
N SER A 313 -34.97 2.58 -0.48
CA SER A 313 -35.76 3.80 -0.32
C SER A 313 -36.91 3.87 -1.33
N THR A 314 -36.62 3.60 -2.60
CA THR A 314 -37.61 3.57 -3.69
C THR A 314 -38.68 2.53 -3.43
N LEU A 315 -38.28 1.29 -3.10
CA LEU A 315 -39.21 0.21 -2.77
C LEU A 315 -40.08 0.53 -1.55
N ARG A 316 -39.55 1.25 -0.55
CA ARG A 316 -40.36 1.73 0.59
C ARG A 316 -41.39 2.78 0.16
N GLY A 317 -41.01 3.67 -0.75
CA GLY A 317 -41.93 4.64 -1.37
C GLY A 317 -43.06 3.94 -2.12
N ASP A 318 -42.72 2.99 -3.00
CA ASP A 318 -43.69 2.21 -3.77
C ASP A 318 -44.63 1.43 -2.85
N LEU A 319 -44.09 0.78 -1.81
CA LEU A 319 -44.89 0.06 -0.83
C LEU A 319 -45.87 0.99 -0.09
N ALA A 320 -45.46 2.22 0.22
CA ALA A 320 -46.34 3.21 0.81
C ALA A 320 -47.45 3.64 -0.17
N GLY A 321 -47.12 3.91 -1.42
CA GLY A 321 -48.08 4.24 -2.47
C GLY A 321 -49.09 3.11 -2.73
N HIS A 322 -48.63 1.85 -2.76
CA HIS A 322 -49.51 0.69 -2.87
C HIS A 322 -50.43 0.54 -1.66
N LYS A 323 -49.94 0.78 -0.43
CA LYS A 323 -50.79 0.76 0.78
C LYS A 323 -51.90 1.81 0.71
N GLU A 324 -51.59 3.00 0.21
CA GLU A 324 -52.57 4.07 0.01
C GLU A 324 -53.61 3.69 -1.06
N THR A 325 -53.15 3.17 -2.20
CA THR A 325 -54.02 2.67 -3.28
C THR A 325 -54.97 1.59 -2.78
N VAL A 326 -54.47 0.64 -1.98
CA VAL A 326 -55.29 -0.42 -1.36
C VAL A 326 -56.28 0.17 -0.35
N ALA A 327 -55.91 1.21 0.40
CA ALA A 327 -56.81 1.89 1.33
C ALA A 327 -57.95 2.62 0.58
N GLN A 328 -57.63 3.30 -0.53
CA GLN A 328 -58.60 3.95 -1.41
C GLN A 328 -59.56 2.92 -2.02
N ALA A 329 -59.05 1.85 -2.62
CA ALA A 329 -59.88 0.78 -3.19
C ALA A 329 -60.81 0.13 -2.14
N ARG A 330 -60.34 -0.03 -0.89
CA ARG A 330 -61.18 -0.51 0.22
C ARG A 330 -62.29 0.47 0.60
N ALA A 331 -62.01 1.77 0.55
CA ALA A 331 -63.01 2.81 0.82
C ALA A 331 -64.08 2.84 -0.29
N GLU A 332 -63.67 2.79 -1.55
CA GLU A 332 -64.57 2.71 -2.71
C GLU A 332 -65.44 1.45 -2.65
N LEU A 333 -64.86 0.28 -2.36
CA LEU A 333 -65.61 -0.97 -2.20
C LEU A 333 -66.65 -0.88 -1.06
N LYS A 334 -66.30 -0.19 0.03
CA LYS A 334 -67.23 0.05 1.16
C LYS A 334 -68.39 0.94 0.74
N GLU A 335 -68.13 1.97 -0.06
CA GLU A 335 -69.15 2.86 -0.61
C GLU A 335 -70.06 2.14 -1.60
N GLN A 336 -69.50 1.38 -2.55
CA GLN A 336 -70.25 0.56 -3.49
C GLN A 336 -71.15 -0.46 -2.78
N ARG A 337 -70.64 -1.12 -1.72
CA ARG A 337 -71.45 -2.02 -0.89
C ARG A 337 -72.60 -1.30 -0.18
N ALA A 338 -72.38 -0.08 0.30
CA ALA A 338 -73.44 0.72 0.91
C ALA A 338 -74.50 1.15 -0.12
N ALA A 339 -74.08 1.55 -1.32
CA ALA A 339 -74.97 1.88 -2.44
C ALA A 339 -75.80 0.66 -2.87
N LEU A 340 -75.17 -0.50 -3.04
CA LEU A 340 -75.86 -1.75 -3.37
C LEU A 340 -76.90 -2.13 -2.29
N LYS A 341 -76.55 -1.96 -1.01
CA LYS A 341 -77.47 -2.24 0.10
C LYS A 341 -78.70 -1.32 0.08
N ARG A 342 -78.53 -0.05 -0.31
CA ARG A 342 -79.65 0.89 -0.51
C ARG A 342 -80.52 0.47 -1.69
N ALA A 343 -79.92 0.17 -2.84
CA ALA A 343 -80.66 -0.28 -4.03
C ALA A 343 -81.46 -1.57 -3.79
N VAL A 344 -80.90 -2.52 -3.02
CA VAL A 344 -81.60 -3.74 -2.61
C VAL A 344 -82.78 -3.42 -1.67
N ALA A 345 -82.61 -2.47 -0.74
CA ALA A 345 -83.69 -2.05 0.16
C ALA A 345 -84.85 -1.37 -0.62
N GLU A 346 -84.53 -0.51 -1.59
CA GLU A 346 -85.50 0.13 -2.48
C GLU A 346 -86.27 -0.88 -3.33
N ARG A 347 -85.58 -1.85 -3.96
CA ARG A 347 -86.24 -2.94 -4.70
C ARG A 347 -87.15 -3.77 -3.81
N LYS A 348 -86.73 -4.04 -2.56
CA LYS A 348 -87.55 -4.79 -1.60
C LYS A 348 -88.80 -4.02 -1.16
N ALA A 349 -88.71 -2.70 -1.05
CA ALA A 349 -89.86 -1.83 -0.81
C ALA A 349 -90.83 -1.84 -2.00
N GLY A 350 -90.33 -1.66 -3.23
CA GLY A 350 -91.15 -1.73 -4.44
C GLY A 350 -91.83 -3.09 -4.67
N ALA A 351 -91.16 -4.19 -4.33
CA ALA A 351 -91.76 -5.53 -4.36
C ALA A 351 -92.90 -5.69 -3.33
N LYS A 352 -92.82 -5.02 -2.18
CA LYS A 352 -93.86 -5.04 -1.14
C LYS A 352 -95.09 -4.24 -1.57
N GLU A 353 -94.90 -3.09 -2.21
CA GLU A 353 -95.97 -2.30 -2.83
C GLU A 353 -96.66 -3.09 -3.95
N SER A 354 -95.88 -3.74 -4.83
CA SER A 354 -96.41 -4.59 -5.89
C SER A 354 -97.22 -5.77 -5.35
N SER A 355 -96.77 -6.39 -4.24
CA SER A 355 -97.52 -7.46 -3.56
C SER A 355 -98.84 -6.96 -2.94
N GLN A 356 -98.87 -5.73 -2.41
CA GLN A 356 -100.11 -5.12 -1.93
C GLN A 356 -101.08 -4.80 -3.10
N ALA A 357 -100.57 -4.32 -4.23
CA ALA A 357 -101.37 -4.09 -5.43
C ALA A 357 -102.01 -5.39 -5.97
N ILE A 358 -101.25 -6.49 -5.99
CA ILE A 358 -101.76 -7.80 -6.39
C ILE A 358 -102.89 -8.28 -5.47
N LYS A 359 -102.79 -8.08 -4.15
CA LYS A 359 -103.86 -8.45 -3.20
C LYS A 359 -105.16 -7.64 -3.40
N VAL A 360 -105.05 -6.39 -3.83
CA VAL A 360 -106.23 -5.57 -4.18
C VAL A 360 -106.87 -6.12 -5.45
N LEU A 361 -106.07 -6.41 -6.48
CA LEU A 361 -106.56 -7.00 -7.73
C LEU A 361 -107.20 -8.38 -7.53
N GLU A 362 -106.69 -9.22 -6.64
CA GLU A 362 -107.31 -10.52 -6.29
C GLU A 362 -108.68 -10.36 -5.62
N LYS A 363 -108.87 -9.30 -4.84
CA LYS A 363 -110.16 -8.99 -4.20
C LYS A 363 -111.18 -8.55 -5.26
N ASP A 364 -110.77 -7.67 -6.17
CA ASP A 364 -111.62 -7.17 -7.25
C ASP A 364 -112.02 -8.29 -8.22
N LEU A 365 -111.11 -9.23 -8.53
CA LEU A 365 -111.40 -10.40 -9.36
C LEU A 365 -112.49 -11.31 -8.75
N LYS A 366 -112.49 -11.47 -7.42
CA LYS A 366 -113.52 -12.23 -6.68
C LYS A 366 -114.89 -11.56 -6.72
N GLU A 367 -114.93 -10.24 -6.77
CA GLU A 367 -116.15 -9.44 -6.85
C GLU A 367 -116.74 -9.47 -8.27
N HIS A 368 -115.87 -9.43 -9.29
CA HIS A 368 -116.24 -9.67 -10.69
C HIS A 368 -116.76 -11.10 -10.95
N GLY A 369 -116.20 -12.12 -10.29
CA GLY A 369 -116.72 -13.50 -10.38
C GLY A 369 -118.15 -13.66 -9.87
N ARG A 370 -118.56 -12.90 -8.86
CA ARG A 370 -119.95 -12.91 -8.34
C ARG A 370 -120.93 -12.21 -9.28
N THR A 371 -120.49 -11.16 -9.97
CA THR A 371 -121.32 -10.44 -10.95
C THR A 371 -121.50 -11.23 -12.24
N LEU A 372 -120.54 -12.08 -12.62
CA LEU A 372 -120.65 -12.97 -13.79
C LEU A 372 -121.76 -14.03 -13.62
N VAL A 373 -121.83 -14.66 -12.44
CA VAL A 373 -122.86 -15.67 -12.11
C VAL A 373 -124.28 -15.08 -12.13
N ALA A 374 -124.43 -13.82 -11.72
CA ALA A 374 -125.72 -13.11 -11.79
C ALA A 374 -126.13 -12.81 -13.25
N ARG A 375 -125.17 -12.48 -14.12
CA ARG A 375 -125.43 -12.21 -15.55
C ARG A 375 -125.70 -13.47 -16.37
N GLU A 376 -125.13 -14.63 -16.01
CA GLU A 376 -125.46 -15.92 -16.64
C GLU A 376 -126.91 -16.38 -16.34
N ALA A 377 -127.44 -16.06 -15.17
CA ALA A 377 -128.84 -16.32 -14.83
C ALA A 377 -129.80 -15.44 -15.66
N GLU A 378 -129.47 -14.17 -15.89
CA GLU A 378 -130.24 -13.27 -16.78
C GLU A 378 -130.17 -13.71 -18.25
N ALA A 379 -129.00 -14.18 -18.74
CA ALA A 379 -128.84 -14.66 -20.11
C ALA A 379 -129.63 -15.95 -20.41
N THR A 380 -129.93 -16.75 -19.39
CA THR A 380 -130.75 -17.97 -19.53
C THR A 380 -132.24 -17.64 -19.66
N ALA A 381 -132.72 -16.59 -18.98
CA ALA A 381 -134.08 -16.09 -19.13
C ALA A 381 -134.30 -15.45 -20.52
N ALA A 382 -133.33 -14.68 -21.02
CA ALA A 382 -133.39 -14.05 -22.35
C ALA A 382 -133.39 -15.06 -23.52
N ARG A 383 -132.87 -16.29 -23.33
CA ARG A 383 -132.98 -17.37 -24.32
C ARG A 383 -134.40 -17.94 -24.43
N GLY A 384 -135.24 -17.81 -23.40
CA GLY A 384 -136.67 -18.14 -23.46
C GLY A 384 -137.46 -17.18 -24.34
N ASP A 385 -137.15 -15.89 -24.25
CA ASP A 385 -137.79 -14.84 -25.07
C ASP A 385 -137.39 -14.93 -26.55
N PHE A 386 -136.17 -15.41 -26.84
CA PHE A 386 -135.69 -15.59 -28.23
C PHE A 386 -136.45 -16.69 -28.99
N ALA A 387 -136.90 -17.75 -28.31
CA ALA A 387 -137.72 -18.80 -28.94
C ALA A 387 -139.11 -18.31 -29.35
N GLN A 388 -139.62 -17.25 -28.71
CA GLN A 388 -140.89 -16.62 -29.07
C GLN A 388 -140.74 -15.69 -30.29
N LEU A 389 -139.61 -14.99 -30.40
CA LEU A 389 -139.28 -14.14 -31.56
C LEU A 389 -138.99 -14.96 -32.84
N GLU A 390 -138.46 -16.18 -32.71
CA GLU A 390 -138.25 -17.10 -33.84
C GLU A 390 -139.57 -17.55 -34.49
N SER A 391 -140.65 -17.69 -33.70
CA SER A 391 -142.01 -17.92 -34.20
C SER A 391 -142.57 -16.71 -34.97
N GLU A 392 -142.15 -15.49 -34.64
CA GLU A 392 -142.59 -14.26 -35.32
C GLU A 392 -141.79 -14.00 -36.60
N SER A 393 -140.52 -14.41 -36.65
CA SER A 393 -139.66 -14.32 -37.85
C SER A 393 -140.14 -15.23 -39.00
N LEU A 394 -140.70 -16.40 -38.69
CA LEU A 394 -141.34 -17.29 -39.67
C LEU A 394 -142.61 -16.67 -40.31
N ALA A 395 -143.19 -15.62 -39.70
CA ALA A 395 -144.27 -14.83 -40.30
C ALA A 395 -143.74 -13.68 -41.21
N ALA A 396 -142.52 -13.20 -40.97
CA ALA A 396 -141.87 -12.16 -41.78
C ALA A 396 -141.27 -12.71 -43.09
N GLU A 397 -140.90 -13.99 -43.13
CA GLU A 397 -140.49 -14.69 -44.37
C GLU A 397 -141.62 -14.79 -45.41
N ALA A 398 -142.89 -14.59 -45.01
CA ALA A 398 -144.01 -14.43 -45.94
C ALA A 398 -144.07 -13.04 -46.61
N GLN A 399 -143.43 -12.00 -46.05
CA GLN A 399 -143.34 -10.66 -46.65
C GLN A 399 -142.14 -10.50 -47.58
N ALA A 400 -141.09 -11.30 -47.40
CA ALA A 400 -139.96 -11.40 -48.34
C ALA A 400 -140.33 -12.02 -49.70
N ALA A 401 -141.55 -12.56 -49.84
CA ALA A 401 -142.15 -13.03 -51.09
C ALA A 401 -142.89 -11.93 -51.90
N GLU A 402 -142.84 -10.66 -51.45
CA GLU A 402 -143.15 -9.44 -52.25
C GLU A 402 -141.86 -8.64 -52.52
N ALA A 403 -140.71 -9.28 -52.50
CA ALA A 403 -140.24 -9.81 -53.75
C ALA A 403 -140.63 -8.94 -54.94
N ILE A 404 -139.58 -8.35 -55.47
CA ILE A 404 -139.27 -8.60 -56.87
C ILE A 404 -140.09 -7.72 -57.84
N ALA A 405 -141.17 -7.07 -57.41
CA ALA A 405 -141.92 -6.14 -58.26
C ALA A 405 -141.21 -4.78 -58.46
N THR A 406 -140.58 -4.20 -57.43
CA THR A 406 -140.10 -2.80 -57.52
C THR A 406 -138.66 -2.65 -58.03
N LEU A 407 -137.94 -3.76 -58.20
CA LEU A 407 -136.63 -3.79 -58.85
C LEU A 407 -136.70 -3.69 -60.39
N GLU A 408 -137.89 -3.56 -60.99
CA GLU A 408 -138.06 -3.43 -62.44
C GLU A 408 -138.34 -2.00 -62.95
N ALA A 409 -138.43 -0.98 -62.09
CA ALA A 409 -138.92 0.36 -62.51
C ALA A 409 -137.85 1.36 -62.99
N ASP A 410 -136.79 1.70 -62.24
CA ASP A 410 -135.99 2.90 -62.54
C ASP A 410 -134.53 2.64 -62.96
N LEU A 411 -134.38 1.59 -63.77
CA LEU A 411 -133.28 1.37 -64.72
C LEU A 411 -133.43 2.29 -65.96
N ALA A 412 -134.08 3.45 -65.79
CA ALA A 412 -134.70 4.20 -66.88
C ALA A 412 -133.89 5.36 -67.48
N GLU A 413 -132.90 5.98 -66.80
CA GLU A 413 -132.37 7.24 -67.40
C GLU A 413 -130.91 7.57 -67.15
N HIS A 414 -130.06 6.63 -67.56
CA HIS A 414 -128.67 6.85 -67.96
C HIS A 414 -128.53 7.59 -69.32
N ARG A 415 -129.45 8.47 -69.72
CA ARG A 415 -129.61 8.81 -71.16
C ARG A 415 -129.50 10.27 -71.61
N THR A 416 -129.05 11.19 -70.78
CA THR A 416 -128.93 12.59 -71.22
C THR A 416 -127.75 13.29 -70.55
N SER A 417 -126.53 13.04 -71.04
CA SER A 417 -125.86 13.93 -72.00
C SER A 417 -125.10 15.06 -71.27
N LEU A 418 -123.77 15.06 -71.19
CA LEU A 418 -122.83 14.74 -72.29
C LEU A 418 -123.08 15.63 -73.53
N THR A 419 -123.56 16.86 -73.29
CA THR A 419 -123.71 17.96 -74.25
C THR A 419 -123.43 19.29 -73.54
N GLU A 420 -122.19 19.80 -73.63
CA GLU A 420 -121.66 21.15 -73.27
C GLU A 420 -120.38 21.02 -72.39
N LEU A 421 -119.11 21.01 -72.81
CA LEU A 421 -118.35 21.38 -74.02
C LEU A 421 -118.59 22.80 -74.57
N GLY A 422 -117.55 23.65 -74.44
CA GLY A 422 -117.21 24.64 -75.46
C GLY A 422 -117.28 26.10 -75.01
N GLY A 423 -116.15 26.67 -74.58
CA GLY A 423 -116.03 28.10 -74.28
C GLY A 423 -114.60 28.54 -73.95
N GLU A 424 -113.71 28.41 -74.95
CA GLU A 424 -112.69 29.43 -75.31
C GLU A 424 -111.61 29.78 -74.25
N LEU A 425 -110.32 29.44 -74.35
CA LEU A 425 -109.42 29.28 -75.51
C LEU A 425 -109.42 30.40 -76.55
N ASP A 426 -109.76 31.64 -76.19
CA ASP A 426 -109.48 32.80 -77.04
C ASP A 426 -109.04 34.03 -76.24
N ALA A 427 -107.84 33.93 -75.66
CA ALA A 427 -106.91 35.06 -75.56
C ALA A 427 -105.49 34.55 -75.33
N ALA A 428 -105.10 33.56 -76.14
CA ALA A 428 -103.70 33.32 -76.36
C ALA A 428 -103.10 34.58 -77.00
N ARG A 429 -101.97 35.00 -76.44
CA ARG A 429 -100.94 35.79 -77.13
C ARG A 429 -101.39 37.24 -77.39
N SER A 430 -100.64 38.22 -76.93
CA SER A 430 -99.25 38.35 -77.34
C SER A 430 -98.65 39.52 -76.61
N ALA A 431 -97.41 39.30 -76.17
CA ALA A 431 -96.38 40.32 -76.21
C ALA A 431 -96.59 41.56 -75.33
N GLN A 432 -95.51 42.32 -75.33
CA GLN A 432 -95.53 43.75 -75.10
C GLN A 432 -95.54 44.06 -73.60
N VAL A 433 -94.34 44.32 -73.09
CA VAL A 433 -93.90 45.70 -72.88
C VAL A 433 -94.16 46.00 -71.42
N LEU A 434 -93.10 45.93 -70.64
CA LEU A 434 -92.13 47.01 -70.49
C LEU A 434 -92.49 47.64 -69.17
N LEU A 435 -91.48 48.26 -68.60
CA LEU A 435 -91.65 49.34 -67.66
C LEU A 435 -92.04 48.81 -66.29
N GLU A 436 -91.16 49.14 -65.36
CA GLU A 436 -91.57 50.16 -64.42
C GLU A 436 -92.68 49.60 -63.57
N GLU A 437 -92.29 49.11 -62.42
CA GLU A 437 -92.34 50.03 -61.30
C GLU A 437 -91.48 49.37 -60.22
N GLN A 438 -90.29 49.91 -60.03
CA GLN A 438 -89.96 50.70 -58.84
C GLN A 438 -89.07 49.85 -57.91
N LEU A 439 -87.75 50.05 -57.84
CA LEU A 439 -87.06 51.33 -57.65
C LEU A 439 -87.70 52.13 -56.52
N ARG A 440 -87.18 51.97 -55.30
CA ARG A 440 -86.77 53.05 -54.35
C ARG A 440 -86.58 52.45 -52.96
N GLU A 441 -85.50 52.69 -52.22
CA GLU A 441 -84.52 53.80 -52.12
C GLU A 441 -83.16 53.20 -51.73
N GLY A 442 -81.95 53.68 -52.07
CA GLY A 442 -81.39 54.99 -52.47
C GLY A 442 -80.06 55.11 -51.70
N GLU A 443 -78.85 55.20 -52.26
CA GLU A 443 -78.31 56.21 -53.19
C GLU A 443 -78.85 57.63 -53.00
N ALA A 444 -78.13 58.41 -52.17
CA ALA A 444 -77.64 59.78 -52.43
C ALA A 444 -76.87 60.21 -51.17
N GLN A 445 -75.61 60.62 -51.18
CA GLN A 445 -74.92 61.59 -52.05
C GLN A 445 -73.45 61.14 -52.22
N ALA A 446 -72.86 60.95 -53.41
CA ALA A 446 -72.39 61.98 -54.36
C ALA A 446 -71.52 63.08 -53.68
N ALA A 447 -70.44 63.61 -54.21
CA ALA A 447 -69.62 63.45 -55.40
C ALA A 447 -68.56 64.57 -55.31
N ALA A 448 -67.32 64.32 -55.73
CA ALA A 448 -66.33 65.30 -56.25
C ALA A 448 -65.01 64.54 -56.49
N ALA A 449 -64.80 63.78 -57.56
CA ALA A 449 -64.72 64.17 -58.98
C ALA A 449 -63.68 65.29 -59.20
N VAL A 450 -62.45 64.95 -59.62
CA VAL A 450 -62.00 64.74 -61.02
C VAL A 450 -61.69 66.05 -61.74
N GLY A 451 -60.58 66.06 -62.48
CA GLY A 451 -60.20 67.12 -63.43
C GLY A 451 -58.80 67.62 -63.11
N ALA A 452 -57.75 66.91 -63.51
CA ALA A 452 -57.22 67.04 -64.87
C ALA A 452 -56.99 68.51 -65.24
N LEU A 453 -55.74 68.88 -65.49
CA LEU A 453 -55.30 69.51 -66.74
C LEU A 453 -53.87 70.01 -66.56
N GLU A 454 -52.94 69.11 -66.87
CA GLU A 454 -51.76 69.51 -67.61
C GLU A 454 -52.20 70.19 -68.91
N GLN A 455 -51.47 71.26 -69.26
CA GLN A 455 -51.29 71.85 -70.58
C GLN A 455 -51.96 73.22 -70.84
N ASP A 456 -51.18 74.26 -70.56
CA ASP A 456 -50.96 75.51 -71.33
C ASP A 456 -49.73 76.20 -70.69
N LEU A 457 -48.55 76.29 -71.31
CA LEU A 457 -48.13 77.32 -72.29
C LEU A 457 -48.57 78.73 -71.84
N GLY A 458 -47.73 79.73 -71.65
CA GLY A 458 -46.33 79.97 -71.94
C GLY A 458 -46.10 81.48 -71.72
N GLU A 459 -44.99 81.97 -72.29
CA GLU A 459 -44.66 83.39 -72.52
C GLU A 459 -43.84 84.11 -71.42
N HIS A 460 -42.65 84.56 -71.87
CA HIS A 460 -41.79 85.61 -71.32
C HIS A 460 -40.80 85.20 -70.19
N GLN A 461 -39.48 85.46 -70.27
CA GLN A 461 -38.81 86.55 -70.99
C GLN A 461 -37.28 86.32 -71.08
N ALA A 462 -36.76 86.48 -72.29
CA ALA A 462 -35.37 86.82 -72.56
C ALA A 462 -35.10 88.30 -72.24
N SER A 463 -33.98 88.60 -71.58
CA SER A 463 -33.30 89.92 -71.61
C SER A 463 -32.04 89.88 -70.75
N LEU A 464 -30.88 89.50 -71.31
CA LEU A 464 -29.54 89.87 -70.79
C LEU A 464 -28.41 89.48 -71.76
N ALA A 465 -28.53 89.89 -73.03
CA ALA A 465 -27.52 89.60 -74.06
C ALA A 465 -27.11 90.81 -74.93
N GLU A 466 -27.46 92.05 -74.57
CA GLU A 466 -27.31 93.19 -75.48
C GLU A 466 -26.65 94.43 -74.84
N ARG A 467 -25.73 94.23 -73.90
CA ARG A 467 -24.85 95.31 -73.38
C ARG A 467 -23.42 94.81 -73.23
N ASP A 468 -22.82 94.46 -74.36
CA ASP A 468 -22.01 95.40 -75.16
C ASP A 468 -20.61 95.53 -74.57
N ALA A 469 -19.62 94.86 -75.16
CA ALA A 469 -19.00 95.23 -76.45
C ALA A 469 -18.35 96.62 -76.47
N ALA A 470 -18.46 97.42 -75.40
CA ALA A 470 -17.85 98.75 -75.27
C ALA A 470 -16.61 98.78 -74.37
N LEU A 471 -16.35 97.73 -73.56
CA LEU A 471 -15.20 97.70 -72.63
C LEU A 471 -13.93 97.11 -73.26
N GLU A 472 -14.03 96.43 -74.41
CA GLU A 472 -12.91 95.77 -75.08
C GLU A 472 -11.84 96.73 -75.64
N GLN A 473 -12.16 97.98 -75.95
CA GLN A 473 -11.20 98.88 -76.60
C GLN A 473 -10.36 99.75 -75.65
N ALA A 474 -10.71 99.85 -74.37
CA ALA A 474 -9.97 100.68 -73.40
C ALA A 474 -8.88 99.90 -72.63
N LEU A 475 -9.04 98.58 -72.47
CA LEU A 475 -8.09 97.74 -71.72
C LEU A 475 -6.84 97.36 -72.52
N ALA A 476 -6.87 97.48 -73.86
CA ALA A 476 -5.77 97.10 -74.73
C ALA A 476 -4.50 97.95 -74.59
N ALA A 477 -4.58 99.15 -73.99
CA ALA A 477 -3.42 100.06 -73.83
C ALA A 477 -2.73 99.99 -72.45
N PHE A 478 -3.29 99.25 -71.47
CA PHE A 478 -2.68 99.05 -70.15
C PHE A 478 -1.92 97.71 -70.04
N GLY A 479 -2.26 96.74 -70.89
CA GLY A 479 -1.70 95.39 -70.86
C GLY A 479 -0.22 95.26 -71.23
N GLU A 480 0.35 96.19 -72.00
CA GLU A 480 1.77 96.09 -72.42
C GLU A 480 2.76 96.51 -71.32
N LEU A 481 2.33 97.30 -70.32
CA LEU A 481 3.15 97.66 -69.15
C LEU A 481 2.93 96.71 -67.94
N GLU A 482 1.80 95.99 -67.88
CA GLU A 482 1.56 94.92 -66.90
C GLU A 482 2.26 93.61 -67.26
N ALA A 483 2.47 93.32 -68.55
CA ALA A 483 3.08 92.06 -69.00
C ALA A 483 4.55 91.90 -68.55
N GLU A 484 5.30 92.99 -68.43
CA GLU A 484 6.72 92.95 -68.05
C GLU A 484 6.92 92.83 -66.52
N ALA A 485 5.98 93.35 -65.71
CA ALA A 485 5.95 93.16 -64.26
C ALA A 485 5.38 91.78 -63.84
N ALA A 486 4.40 91.25 -64.60
CA ALA A 486 3.80 89.94 -64.35
C ALA A 486 4.79 88.78 -64.60
N SER A 487 5.72 88.93 -65.56
CA SER A 487 6.73 87.91 -65.85
C SER A 487 7.72 87.68 -64.70
N GLN A 488 8.08 88.72 -63.94
CA GLN A 488 9.01 88.61 -62.82
C GLN A 488 8.33 88.11 -61.52
N VAL A 489 7.02 88.37 -61.35
CA VAL A 489 6.22 87.85 -60.22
C VAL A 489 5.82 86.38 -60.44
N ALA A 490 5.56 85.96 -61.67
CA ALA A 490 5.22 84.57 -62.00
C ALA A 490 6.37 83.59 -61.69
N GLU A 491 7.62 83.99 -61.96
CA GLU A 491 8.80 83.15 -61.72
C GLU A 491 9.10 83.01 -60.21
N GLN A 492 8.88 84.06 -59.40
CA GLN A 492 8.96 83.96 -57.93
C GLN A 492 7.83 83.12 -57.32
N SER A 493 6.60 83.26 -57.81
CA SER A 493 5.45 82.50 -57.29
C SER A 493 5.54 80.99 -57.53
N LYS A 494 6.27 80.57 -58.58
CA LYS A 494 6.45 79.15 -58.91
C LYS A 494 7.45 78.47 -57.98
N VAL A 495 8.54 79.15 -57.65
CA VAL A 495 9.54 78.68 -56.68
C VAL A 495 8.95 78.64 -55.25
N GLU A 496 8.12 79.62 -54.89
CA GLU A 496 7.46 79.66 -53.59
C GLU A 496 6.39 78.56 -53.43
N ALA A 497 5.67 78.21 -54.51
CA ALA A 497 4.71 77.11 -54.51
C ALA A 497 5.39 75.72 -54.44
N GLU A 498 6.51 75.52 -55.13
CA GLU A 498 7.28 74.26 -55.07
C GLU A 498 7.88 74.05 -53.67
N LEU A 499 8.48 75.09 -53.06
CA LEU A 499 9.00 75.01 -51.69
C LEU A 499 7.90 74.79 -50.64
N LYS A 500 6.71 75.35 -50.83
CA LYS A 500 5.58 75.14 -49.93
C LYS A 500 5.02 73.71 -50.05
N GLY A 501 4.97 73.15 -51.26
CA GLY A 501 4.59 71.75 -51.48
C GLY A 501 5.56 70.78 -50.82
N GLU A 502 6.87 70.99 -50.98
CA GLU A 502 7.90 70.16 -50.31
C GLU A 502 7.82 70.28 -48.77
N LEU A 503 7.52 71.46 -48.24
CA LEU A 503 7.36 71.65 -46.79
C LEU A 503 6.13 70.92 -46.24
N GLU A 504 4.99 71.00 -46.94
CA GLU A 504 3.75 70.30 -46.57
C GLU A 504 3.94 68.77 -46.63
N GLU A 505 4.69 68.27 -47.60
CA GLU A 505 5.00 66.83 -47.73
C GLU A 505 5.95 66.35 -46.61
N HIS A 506 6.95 67.15 -46.25
CA HIS A 506 7.83 66.85 -45.11
C HIS A 506 7.11 66.96 -43.75
N GLU A 507 6.18 67.90 -43.60
CA GLU A 507 5.39 68.06 -42.38
C GLU A 507 4.40 66.89 -42.21
N ALA A 508 3.80 66.41 -43.30
CA ALA A 508 2.99 65.19 -43.30
C ALA A 508 3.82 63.94 -42.95
N ALA A 509 5.02 63.78 -43.54
CA ALA A 509 5.91 62.67 -43.24
C ALA A 509 6.40 62.67 -41.78
N LEU A 510 6.68 63.85 -41.21
CA LEU A 510 7.02 64.00 -39.79
C LEU A 510 5.83 63.68 -38.88
N GLY A 511 4.61 64.01 -39.30
CA GLY A 511 3.38 63.64 -38.59
C GLY A 511 3.15 62.13 -38.54
N GLU A 512 3.35 61.42 -39.66
CA GLU A 512 3.28 59.95 -39.69
C GLU A 512 4.37 59.31 -38.82
N LEU A 513 5.60 59.80 -38.91
CA LEU A 513 6.71 59.27 -38.11
C LEU A 513 6.47 59.50 -36.60
N ALA A 514 5.92 60.65 -36.22
CA ALA A 514 5.58 60.95 -34.83
C ALA A 514 4.46 60.03 -34.30
N ALA A 515 3.44 59.75 -35.11
CA ALA A 515 2.37 58.82 -34.76
C ALA A 515 2.86 57.37 -34.63
N GLU A 516 3.80 56.94 -35.50
CA GLU A 516 4.45 55.63 -35.37
C GLU A 516 5.30 55.54 -34.09
N LEU A 517 5.99 56.62 -33.72
CA LEU A 517 6.81 56.68 -32.51
C LEU A 517 5.96 56.67 -31.23
N GLU A 518 4.83 57.39 -31.20
CA GLU A 518 3.87 57.31 -30.10
C GLU A 518 3.29 55.89 -29.95
N LYS A 519 2.96 55.23 -31.06
CA LYS A 519 2.46 53.86 -31.05
C LYS A 519 3.52 52.86 -30.57
N ALA A 520 4.78 53.05 -30.97
CA ALA A 520 5.90 52.24 -30.50
C ALA A 520 6.18 52.45 -29.01
N LEU A 521 6.10 53.69 -28.51
CA LEU A 521 6.24 54.02 -27.08
C LEU A 521 5.10 53.42 -26.25
N ALA A 522 3.87 53.44 -26.74
CA ALA A 522 2.74 52.78 -26.07
C ALA A 522 2.94 51.26 -26.00
N SER A 523 3.35 50.63 -27.11
CA SER A 523 3.64 49.19 -27.13
C SER A 523 4.83 48.81 -26.24
N TYR A 524 5.85 49.66 -26.13
CA TYR A 524 6.95 49.46 -25.21
C TYR A 524 6.49 49.56 -23.74
N GLY A 525 5.61 50.51 -23.42
CA GLY A 525 5.03 50.64 -22.07
C GLY A 525 4.17 49.43 -21.68
N GLU A 526 3.42 48.84 -22.61
CA GLU A 526 2.67 47.59 -22.37
C GLU A 526 3.60 46.41 -22.10
N LEU A 527 4.68 46.26 -22.87
CA LEU A 527 5.69 45.21 -22.68
C LEU A 527 6.48 45.38 -21.37
N GLU A 528 6.75 46.61 -20.95
CA GLU A 528 7.43 46.90 -19.69
C GLU A 528 6.52 46.56 -18.49
N ALA A 529 5.22 46.87 -18.57
CA ALA A 529 4.24 46.48 -17.57
C ALA A 529 4.03 44.95 -17.50
N GLU A 530 4.03 44.26 -18.65
CA GLU A 530 3.95 42.79 -18.72
C GLU A 530 5.20 42.15 -18.09
N ARG A 531 6.40 42.69 -18.36
CA ARG A 531 7.65 42.24 -17.74
C ARG A 531 7.67 42.45 -16.22
N GLU A 532 7.14 43.58 -15.74
CA GLU A 532 7.02 43.83 -14.29
C GLU A 532 6.02 42.89 -13.62
N SER A 533 4.91 42.55 -14.29
CA SER A 533 3.95 41.54 -13.82
C SER A 533 4.56 40.14 -13.78
N GLU A 534 5.26 39.73 -14.84
CA GLU A 534 5.94 38.42 -14.87
C GLU A 534 7.04 38.32 -13.82
N ALA A 535 7.78 39.40 -13.57
CA ALA A 535 8.79 39.43 -12.51
C ALA A 535 8.16 39.30 -11.11
N ALA A 536 7.03 39.95 -10.86
CA ALA A 536 6.28 39.83 -9.61
C ALA A 536 5.71 38.41 -9.41
N ASP A 537 5.19 37.80 -10.47
CA ASP A 537 4.68 36.41 -10.43
C ASP A 537 5.82 35.40 -10.20
N GLN A 538 6.99 35.62 -10.79
CA GLN A 538 8.17 34.79 -10.57
C GLN A 538 8.73 34.93 -9.14
N GLU A 539 8.69 36.14 -8.57
CA GLU A 539 9.08 36.39 -7.18
C GLU A 539 8.10 35.71 -6.21
N ALA A 540 6.80 35.82 -6.44
CA ALA A 540 5.77 35.13 -5.66
C ALA A 540 5.90 33.59 -5.75
N LEU A 541 6.22 33.06 -6.93
CA LEU A 541 6.48 31.63 -7.13
C LEU A 541 7.76 31.17 -6.40
N ALA A 542 8.83 31.98 -6.43
CA ALA A 542 10.06 31.69 -5.71
C ALA A 542 9.85 31.69 -4.19
N GLU A 543 9.07 32.63 -3.65
CA GLU A 543 8.69 32.65 -2.24
C GLU A 543 7.83 31.44 -1.84
N SER A 544 6.88 31.05 -2.70
CA SER A 544 6.06 29.85 -2.48
C SER A 544 6.90 28.57 -2.45
N LEU A 545 7.83 28.41 -3.41
CA LEU A 545 8.75 27.28 -3.47
C LEU A 545 9.74 27.27 -2.30
N ALA A 546 10.20 28.44 -1.85
CA ALA A 546 11.05 28.56 -0.67
C ALA A 546 10.31 28.15 0.61
N ALA A 547 9.03 28.53 0.75
CA ALA A 547 8.19 28.11 1.86
C ALA A 547 7.91 26.60 1.83
N GLU A 548 7.67 26.03 0.66
CA GLU A 548 7.46 24.59 0.48
C GLU A 548 8.74 23.78 0.77
N ALA A 549 9.91 24.26 0.31
CA ALA A 549 11.21 23.68 0.62
C ALA A 549 11.58 23.80 2.11
N SER A 550 11.08 24.83 2.80
CA SER A 550 11.23 24.97 4.26
C SER A 550 10.37 23.96 5.01
N ARG A 551 9.11 23.78 4.59
CA ARG A 551 8.20 22.75 5.14
C ARG A 551 8.75 21.34 4.90
N ALA A 552 9.17 21.03 3.68
CA ALA A 552 9.77 19.73 3.35
C ALA A 552 11.04 19.44 4.16
N ARG A 553 11.86 20.46 4.48
CA ARG A 553 13.00 20.32 5.39
C ARG A 553 12.57 20.07 6.84
N GLY A 554 11.49 20.72 7.29
CA GLY A 554 10.89 20.46 8.60
C GLY A 554 10.35 19.03 8.71
N ASP A 555 9.59 18.59 7.71
CA ASP A 555 9.02 17.24 7.65
C ASP A 555 10.12 16.17 7.54
N PHE A 556 11.18 16.43 6.76
CA PHE A 556 12.34 15.55 6.69
C PHE A 556 13.07 15.43 8.02
N LYS A 557 13.24 16.55 8.75
CA LYS A 557 13.87 16.54 10.08
C LYS A 557 13.00 15.81 11.11
N ALA A 558 11.69 15.98 11.06
CA ALA A 558 10.75 15.24 11.91
C ALA A 558 10.79 13.74 11.61
N ALA A 559 10.85 13.35 10.33
CA ALA A 559 11.00 11.95 9.92
C ALA A 559 12.38 11.37 10.30
N GLU A 560 13.44 12.18 10.28
CA GLU A 560 14.78 11.79 10.75
C GLU A 560 14.80 11.55 12.26
N GLU A 561 14.17 12.42 13.05
CA GLU A 561 14.00 12.26 14.50
C GLU A 561 13.14 11.04 14.85
N GLU A 562 12.05 10.80 14.11
CA GLU A 562 11.21 9.60 14.26
C GLU A 562 11.97 8.32 13.91
N ALA A 563 12.78 8.34 12.84
CA ALA A 563 13.62 7.21 12.46
C ALA A 563 14.75 6.92 13.46
N LEU A 564 15.33 7.96 14.07
CA LEU A 564 16.32 7.83 15.15
C LEU A 564 15.69 7.21 16.40
N SER A 565 14.51 7.70 16.80
CA SER A 565 13.75 7.15 17.93
C SER A 565 13.34 5.68 17.69
N ALA A 566 12.85 5.35 16.49
CA ALA A 566 12.53 3.98 16.12
C ALA A 566 13.76 3.07 16.13
N ARG A 567 14.94 3.59 15.76
CA ARG A 567 16.20 2.83 15.79
C ARG A 567 16.71 2.58 17.21
N GLU A 568 16.50 3.53 18.13
CA GLU A 568 16.79 3.34 19.55
C GLU A 568 15.85 2.31 20.19
N GLN A 569 14.54 2.38 19.91
CA GLN A 569 13.57 1.35 20.32
C GLN A 569 13.93 -0.03 19.77
N GLN A 570 14.35 -0.10 18.50
CA GLN A 570 14.77 -1.35 17.90
C GLN A 570 16.06 -1.91 18.52
N ALA A 571 16.97 -1.05 18.99
CA ALA A 571 18.17 -1.46 19.72
C ALA A 571 17.83 -2.03 21.11
N GLU A 572 16.83 -1.47 21.80
CA GLU A 572 16.33 -2.00 23.07
C GLU A 572 15.65 -3.37 22.90
N VAL A 573 14.82 -3.54 21.87
CA VAL A 573 14.21 -4.85 21.56
C VAL A 573 15.27 -5.88 21.21
N VAL A 574 16.31 -5.51 20.45
CA VAL A 574 17.42 -6.42 20.15
C VAL A 574 18.19 -6.79 21.42
N ALA A 575 18.45 -5.83 22.33
CA ALA A 575 19.10 -6.11 23.60
C ALA A 575 18.27 -7.04 24.51
N ALA A 576 16.94 -6.88 24.52
CA ALA A 576 16.03 -7.77 25.24
C ALA A 576 16.02 -9.18 24.64
N LEU A 577 15.97 -9.31 23.31
CA LEU A 577 16.05 -10.61 22.63
C LEU A 577 17.41 -11.29 22.84
N GLU A 578 18.51 -10.53 22.88
CA GLU A 578 19.84 -11.06 23.20
C GLU A 578 19.91 -11.57 24.65
N ALA A 579 19.26 -10.88 25.59
CA ALA A 579 19.15 -11.32 26.98
C ALA A 579 18.30 -12.60 27.11
N ASP A 580 17.14 -12.66 26.45
CA ASP A 580 16.27 -13.84 26.42
C ASP A 580 16.98 -15.04 25.77
N LEU A 581 17.72 -14.81 24.67
CA LEU A 581 18.51 -15.86 24.02
C LEU A 581 19.64 -16.37 24.92
N LEU A 582 20.24 -15.51 25.74
CA LEU A 582 21.24 -15.91 26.73
C LEU A 582 20.61 -16.73 27.86
N GLU A 583 19.42 -16.38 28.32
CA GLU A 583 18.67 -17.15 29.32
C GLU A 583 18.23 -18.53 28.77
N HIS A 584 17.73 -18.56 27.53
CA HIS A 584 17.42 -19.80 26.83
C HIS A 584 18.66 -20.68 26.61
N ARG A 585 19.82 -20.08 26.32
CA ARG A 585 21.07 -20.83 26.22
C ARG A 585 21.48 -21.44 27.56
N ASN A 586 21.40 -20.68 28.64
CA ASN A 586 21.74 -21.17 29.98
C ASN A 586 20.79 -22.29 30.44
N THR A 587 19.51 -22.20 30.10
CA THR A 587 18.53 -23.26 30.39
C THR A 587 18.78 -24.51 29.55
N VAL A 588 19.17 -24.37 28.28
CA VAL A 588 19.59 -25.52 27.45
C VAL A 588 20.85 -26.17 28.02
N GLU A 589 21.86 -25.40 28.41
CA GLU A 589 23.08 -25.94 29.04
C GLU A 589 22.74 -26.68 30.35
N ALA A 590 21.83 -26.15 31.19
CA ALA A 590 21.37 -26.83 32.41
C ALA A 590 20.59 -28.12 32.12
N LEU A 591 19.73 -28.13 31.10
CA LEU A 591 18.99 -29.33 30.68
C LEU A 591 19.92 -30.39 30.07
N GLU A 592 20.99 -29.98 29.38
CA GLU A 592 22.01 -30.90 28.87
C GLU A 592 22.82 -31.54 30.00
N GLU A 593 23.14 -30.80 31.06
CA GLU A 593 23.76 -31.34 32.27
C GLU A 593 22.82 -32.34 32.99
N GLU A 594 21.54 -32.00 33.15
CA GLU A 594 20.54 -32.88 33.77
C GLU A 594 20.31 -34.15 32.93
N ALA A 595 20.23 -34.02 31.60
CA ALA A 595 20.16 -35.16 30.69
C ALA A 595 21.44 -36.03 30.76
N GLY A 596 22.61 -35.41 30.95
CA GLY A 596 23.87 -36.10 31.21
C GLY A 596 23.82 -36.92 32.50
N ALA A 597 23.34 -36.33 33.59
CA ALA A 597 23.17 -37.00 34.88
C ALA A 597 22.17 -38.16 34.81
N LEU A 598 21.05 -37.97 34.10
CA LEU A 598 20.05 -39.02 33.88
C LEU A 598 20.58 -40.18 33.04
N ARG A 599 21.44 -39.93 32.05
CA ARG A 599 22.11 -41.00 31.28
C ARG A 599 23.08 -41.81 32.14
N VAL A 600 23.81 -41.17 33.04
CA VAL A 600 24.67 -41.87 34.00
C VAL A 600 23.84 -42.73 34.95
N ALA A 601 22.76 -42.18 35.52
CA ALA A 601 21.85 -42.93 36.38
C ALA A 601 21.14 -44.08 35.65
N GLN A 602 20.80 -43.90 34.36
CA GLN A 602 20.27 -44.97 33.53
C GLN A 602 21.30 -46.10 33.35
N GLY A 603 22.57 -45.77 33.07
CA GLY A 603 23.64 -46.77 32.97
C GLY A 603 23.86 -47.55 34.27
N GLU A 604 23.84 -46.86 35.41
CA GLU A 604 23.92 -47.51 36.74
C GLU A 604 22.74 -48.44 37.00
N LEU A 605 21.52 -48.02 36.62
CA LEU A 605 20.32 -48.85 36.75
C LEU A 605 20.36 -50.08 35.83
N GLU A 606 20.85 -49.93 34.58
CA GLU A 606 21.04 -51.03 33.65
C GLU A 606 22.06 -52.05 34.17
N ASP A 607 23.16 -51.59 34.77
CA ASP A 607 24.16 -52.43 35.42
C ASP A 607 23.61 -53.15 36.66
N ASP A 608 22.80 -52.46 37.49
CA ASP A 608 22.09 -53.05 38.62
C ASP A 608 21.10 -54.12 38.18
N LEU A 609 20.32 -53.86 37.12
CA LEU A 609 19.37 -54.82 36.56
C LEU A 609 20.08 -56.06 35.99
N ALA A 610 21.21 -55.86 35.30
CA ALA A 610 22.03 -56.94 34.78
C ALA A 610 22.58 -57.82 35.90
N ARG A 611 23.01 -57.22 37.02
CA ARG A 611 23.45 -57.95 38.20
C ARG A 611 22.31 -58.76 38.84
N GLN A 612 21.14 -58.15 39.04
CA GLN A 612 19.96 -58.84 39.57
C GLN A 612 19.49 -59.98 38.65
N ALA A 613 19.57 -59.80 37.33
CA ALA A 613 19.24 -60.84 36.37
C ALA A 613 20.22 -62.02 36.46
N SER A 614 21.52 -61.74 36.64
CA SER A 614 22.54 -62.78 36.86
C SER A 614 22.30 -63.54 38.17
N GLU A 615 22.04 -62.84 39.28
CA GLU A 615 21.73 -63.46 40.58
C GLU A 615 20.44 -64.29 40.51
N SER A 616 19.42 -63.78 39.82
CA SER A 616 18.15 -64.51 39.61
C SER A 616 18.33 -65.75 38.74
N ALA A 617 19.24 -65.72 37.76
CA ALA A 617 19.57 -66.88 36.93
C ALA A 617 20.30 -67.96 37.74
N GLU A 618 21.20 -67.59 38.66
CA GLU A 618 21.83 -68.55 39.58
C GLU A 618 20.80 -69.19 40.53
N VAL A 619 19.87 -68.40 41.06
CA VAL A 619 18.77 -68.91 41.90
C VAL A 619 17.84 -69.83 41.10
N ALA A 620 17.54 -69.49 39.85
CA ALA A 620 16.72 -70.33 38.97
C ALA A 620 17.40 -71.67 38.69
N LEU A 621 18.72 -71.69 38.42
CA LEU A 621 19.49 -72.92 38.23
C LEU A 621 19.52 -73.79 39.51
N ALA A 622 19.61 -73.17 40.69
CA ALA A 622 19.51 -73.89 41.96
C ALA A 622 18.11 -74.49 42.18
N LEU A 623 17.06 -73.73 41.89
CA LEU A 623 15.67 -74.21 41.98
C LEU A 623 15.36 -75.31 40.97
N GLU A 624 15.91 -75.27 39.75
CA GLU A 624 15.77 -76.35 38.78
C GLU A 624 16.46 -77.63 39.27
N ALA A 625 17.62 -77.53 39.91
CA ALA A 625 18.29 -78.67 40.54
C ALA A 625 17.47 -79.25 41.69
N ASP A 626 16.94 -78.40 42.58
CA ASP A 626 16.07 -78.82 43.70
C ASP A 626 14.76 -79.46 43.18
N LEU A 627 14.14 -78.91 42.14
CA LEU A 627 12.95 -79.46 41.51
C LEU A 627 13.22 -80.83 40.87
N SER A 628 14.42 -81.03 40.29
CA SER A 628 14.83 -82.34 39.77
C SER A 628 14.97 -83.36 40.89
N GLU A 629 15.51 -82.98 42.05
CA GLU A 629 15.65 -83.86 43.22
C GLU A 629 14.26 -84.18 43.83
N HIS A 630 13.39 -83.19 43.94
CA HIS A 630 11.99 -83.41 44.36
C HIS A 630 11.20 -84.25 43.36
N GLY A 631 11.46 -84.13 42.05
CA GLY A 631 10.87 -84.99 41.02
C GLY A 631 11.22 -86.46 41.24
N ALA A 632 12.49 -86.76 41.52
CA ALA A 632 12.93 -88.11 41.86
C ALA A 632 12.27 -88.65 43.16
N ALA A 633 12.09 -87.78 44.16
CA ALA A 633 11.39 -88.14 45.40
C ALA A 633 9.87 -88.40 45.17
N LEU A 634 9.22 -87.63 44.29
CA LEU A 634 7.83 -87.80 43.91
C LEU A 634 7.60 -89.11 43.14
N GLU A 635 8.53 -89.51 42.26
CA GLU A 635 8.45 -90.83 41.60
C GLU A 635 8.53 -91.97 42.61
N ALA A 636 9.39 -91.85 43.63
CA ALA A 636 9.47 -92.84 44.71
C ALA A 636 8.17 -92.92 45.53
N LEU A 637 7.57 -91.78 45.90
CA LEU A 637 6.27 -91.71 46.58
C LEU A 637 5.10 -92.19 45.72
N SER A 638 5.17 -91.97 44.39
CA SER A 638 4.17 -92.48 43.45
C SER A 638 4.20 -94.02 43.39
N ALA A 639 5.39 -94.63 43.47
CA ALA A 639 5.51 -96.08 43.54
C ALA A 639 4.91 -96.64 44.84
N GLU A 640 5.13 -95.96 45.97
CA GLU A 640 4.60 -96.36 47.28
C GLU A 640 3.07 -96.19 47.37
N THR A 641 2.51 -95.16 46.71
CA THR A 641 1.05 -94.96 46.62
C THR A 641 0.34 -95.93 45.67
N GLU A 642 0.99 -96.38 44.59
CA GLU A 642 0.48 -97.49 43.76
C GLU A 642 0.35 -98.79 44.58
N GLU A 643 1.35 -99.08 45.43
CA GLU A 643 1.29 -100.23 46.34
C GLU A 643 0.12 -100.11 47.35
N ALA A 644 -0.08 -98.92 47.93
CA ALA A 644 -1.22 -98.65 48.81
C ALA A 644 -2.58 -98.71 48.10
N ARG A 645 -2.69 -98.28 46.83
CA ARG A 645 -3.92 -98.41 46.02
C ARG A 645 -4.25 -99.87 45.72
N GLY A 646 -3.24 -100.71 45.48
CA GLY A 646 -3.43 -102.16 45.36
C GLY A 646 -4.09 -102.77 46.60
N ALA A 647 -3.70 -102.31 47.80
CA ALA A 647 -4.35 -102.71 49.05
C ALA A 647 -5.77 -102.15 49.21
N HIS A 648 -6.06 -100.92 48.76
CA HIS A 648 -7.40 -100.32 48.80
C HIS A 648 -8.39 -101.01 47.86
N ALA A 649 -7.97 -101.42 46.67
CA ALA A 649 -8.83 -102.10 45.70
C ALA A 649 -9.39 -103.43 46.25
N GLN A 650 -8.61 -104.16 47.05
CA GLN A 650 -9.07 -105.37 47.75
C GLN A 650 -10.13 -105.06 48.82
N MET A 651 -10.14 -103.85 49.39
CA MET A 651 -11.13 -103.42 50.38
C MET A 651 -12.45 -102.96 49.72
N GLU A 652 -12.39 -102.35 48.53
CA GLU A 652 -13.58 -101.90 47.80
C GLU A 652 -14.44 -103.06 47.26
N GLU A 653 -13.82 -104.16 46.82
CA GLU A 653 -14.56 -105.36 46.39
C GLU A 653 -15.43 -105.94 47.51
N LEU A 654 -14.98 -105.83 48.77
CA LEU A 654 -15.77 -106.24 49.94
C LEU A 654 -16.97 -105.31 50.20
N LEU A 655 -16.87 -104.01 49.90
CA LEU A 655 -17.94 -103.02 50.11
C LEU A 655 -19.01 -103.03 49.01
N GLU A 656 -18.65 -103.38 47.78
CA GLU A 656 -19.58 -103.40 46.63
C GLU A 656 -20.62 -104.51 46.77
N THR A 657 -20.26 -105.59 47.47
CA THR A 657 -21.16 -106.69 47.82
C THR A 657 -22.28 -106.24 48.79
N GLU A 658 -22.02 -105.27 49.68
CA GLU A 658 -23.04 -104.72 50.60
C GLU A 658 -23.97 -103.71 49.93
N ARG A 659 -23.49 -102.90 48.97
CA ARG A 659 -24.31 -101.88 48.28
C ARG A 659 -25.38 -102.46 47.36
N GLY A 660 -25.15 -103.63 46.78
CA GLY A 660 -26.15 -104.31 45.93
C GLY A 660 -27.47 -104.59 46.66
N GLN A 661 -27.45 -104.76 47.98
CA GLN A 661 -28.65 -105.03 48.78
C GLN A 661 -29.50 -103.76 49.07
N GLN A 662 -28.97 -102.55 48.84
CA GLN A 662 -29.67 -101.29 49.12
C GLN A 662 -30.35 -100.65 47.90
N GLY A 663 -29.96 -101.02 46.67
CA GLY A 663 -30.44 -100.38 45.43
C GLY A 663 -31.91 -100.65 45.07
N GLU A 664 -32.48 -101.80 45.47
CA GLU A 664 -33.86 -102.15 45.13
C GLU A 664 -34.91 -101.24 45.82
N VAL A 665 -34.54 -100.54 46.90
CA VAL A 665 -35.46 -99.67 47.65
C VAL A 665 -35.68 -98.31 46.98
N VAL A 666 -34.71 -97.80 46.22
CA VAL A 666 -34.76 -96.44 45.65
C VAL A 666 -35.65 -96.34 44.41
N ALA A 667 -35.70 -97.39 43.59
CA ALA A 667 -36.48 -97.40 42.35
C ALA A 667 -38.00 -97.22 42.58
N ALA A 668 -38.50 -97.52 43.78
CA ALA A 668 -39.91 -97.36 44.14
C ALA A 668 -40.36 -95.90 44.31
N LEU A 669 -39.43 -94.95 44.51
CA LEU A 669 -39.76 -93.55 44.83
C LEU A 669 -39.73 -92.59 43.63
N GLU A 670 -39.03 -92.93 42.54
CA GLU A 670 -38.88 -92.03 41.40
C GLU A 670 -40.10 -92.01 40.46
N ALA A 671 -40.95 -93.04 40.51
CA ALA A 671 -42.14 -93.12 39.66
C ALA A 671 -43.19 -92.04 39.98
N ASP A 672 -43.30 -91.60 41.24
CA ASP A 672 -44.30 -90.62 41.70
C ASP A 672 -44.00 -89.18 41.21
N LEU A 673 -42.76 -88.86 40.83
CA LEU A 673 -42.39 -87.49 40.45
C LEU A 673 -42.77 -87.13 38.99
N ALA A 674 -43.10 -88.13 38.16
CA ALA A 674 -43.43 -87.92 36.75
C ALA A 674 -44.82 -87.29 36.53
N GLU A 675 -45.72 -87.35 37.52
CA GLU A 675 -47.13 -86.97 37.36
C GLU A 675 -47.36 -85.45 37.27
N HIS A 676 -46.52 -84.60 37.87
CA HIS A 676 -46.86 -83.18 38.04
C HIS A 676 -46.20 -82.16 37.09
N ASN A 677 -45.24 -82.55 36.24
CA ASN A 677 -44.54 -81.58 35.37
C ASN A 677 -45.07 -81.52 33.92
N ALA A 678 -46.07 -82.32 33.58
CA ALA A 678 -46.62 -82.41 32.22
C ALA A 678 -47.62 -81.28 31.86
N GLU A 679 -48.15 -80.53 32.82
CA GLU A 679 -49.26 -79.58 32.56
C GLU A 679 -48.86 -78.21 31.97
N ALA A 680 -47.61 -77.76 32.03
CA ALA A 680 -47.33 -76.34 31.79
C ALA A 680 -46.59 -75.97 30.48
N LYS A 681 -46.15 -76.93 29.65
CA LYS A 681 -45.14 -76.61 28.59
C LYS A 681 -45.60 -76.70 27.12
N GLY A 682 -46.73 -77.30 26.80
CA GLY A 682 -46.98 -77.70 25.39
C GLY A 682 -47.87 -76.77 24.56
N LEU A 683 -48.78 -76.04 25.21
CA LEU A 683 -49.94 -75.35 24.63
C LEU A 683 -49.64 -74.15 23.72
N ARG A 684 -48.41 -73.99 23.21
CA ARG A 684 -48.11 -72.92 22.25
C ARG A 684 -47.39 -73.34 20.98
N LYS A 685 -47.08 -74.63 20.78
CA LYS A 685 -46.37 -75.08 19.58
C LYS A 685 -47.21 -75.90 18.58
N GLU A 686 -48.47 -76.19 18.90
CA GLU A 686 -49.35 -77.02 18.05
C GLU A 686 -50.20 -76.27 17.01
N LEU A 687 -50.46 -74.97 17.13
CA LEU A 687 -51.65 -74.47 16.42
C LEU A 687 -51.49 -74.18 14.92
N LYS A 688 -50.29 -74.17 14.30
CA LYS A 688 -50.19 -73.55 12.95
C LYS A 688 -49.43 -74.22 11.83
N ARG A 689 -48.86 -75.42 11.98
CA ARG A 689 -48.11 -76.05 10.88
C ARG A 689 -48.55 -77.45 10.42
N ALA A 690 -49.65 -78.00 10.93
CA ALA A 690 -50.12 -79.33 10.49
C ALA A 690 -51.61 -79.41 10.12
N VAL A 691 -52.27 -78.28 9.80
CA VAL A 691 -53.64 -78.24 9.23
C VAL A 691 -53.61 -78.45 7.70
N LYS A 692 -52.81 -79.41 7.20
CA LYS A 692 -52.80 -79.75 5.76
C LYS A 692 -52.64 -81.24 5.45
N ALA A 693 -53.30 -82.07 6.26
CA ALA A 693 -53.70 -83.45 5.95
C ALA A 693 -54.87 -83.77 6.89
N HIS A 694 -56.15 -83.50 6.59
CA HIS A 694 -57.00 -84.01 5.51
C HIS A 694 -56.91 -85.53 5.32
N GLY A 695 -57.45 -86.27 6.28
CA GLY A 695 -57.55 -87.73 6.17
C GLY A 695 -58.25 -88.42 7.33
N LYS A 696 -59.48 -87.99 7.69
CA LYS A 696 -60.57 -88.84 8.21
C LYS A 696 -61.66 -87.99 8.86
N LEU A 697 -62.90 -88.45 8.69
CA LEU A 697 -64.16 -87.99 9.27
C LEU A 697 -65.01 -87.03 8.43
N GLU A 698 -65.07 -87.40 7.16
CA GLU A 698 -66.26 -87.41 6.31
C GLU A 698 -67.23 -88.57 6.70
N GLN A 699 -67.36 -88.91 7.99
CA GLN A 699 -68.23 -90.00 8.43
C GLN A 699 -68.55 -89.86 9.92
N GLU A 700 -69.60 -89.08 10.19
CA GLU A 700 -70.55 -89.18 11.33
C GLU A 700 -71.25 -87.83 11.61
N LEU A 701 -71.54 -87.06 10.55
CA LEU A 701 -72.74 -86.22 10.53
C LEU A 701 -73.71 -86.71 9.44
N LEU A 702 -73.94 -88.03 9.48
CA LEU A 702 -75.09 -88.70 8.90
C LEU A 702 -76.09 -88.93 10.03
N SER A 703 -76.93 -87.94 10.32
CA SER A 703 -78.28 -88.22 10.76
C SER A 703 -79.19 -87.07 10.33
N GLN A 704 -80.33 -87.44 9.75
CA GLN A 704 -81.45 -86.60 9.33
C GLN A 704 -81.41 -86.01 7.90
N GLY A 705 -81.28 -86.92 6.93
CA GLY A 705 -82.28 -86.92 5.85
C GLY A 705 -83.58 -87.55 6.37
N GLU A 706 -84.71 -87.15 5.77
CA GLU A 706 -86.10 -87.61 6.00
C GLU A 706 -87.03 -86.65 6.74
N GLN A 707 -87.15 -85.38 6.32
CA GLN A 707 -88.43 -84.64 6.46
C GLN A 707 -88.46 -83.24 5.81
N GLN A 708 -88.28 -83.11 4.50
CA GLN A 708 -88.83 -81.94 3.77
C GLN A 708 -88.88 -82.05 2.25
N ALA A 709 -89.00 -83.28 1.73
CA ALA A 709 -89.50 -83.54 0.37
C ALA A 709 -91.04 -83.36 0.26
N GLU A 710 -91.71 -82.96 1.34
CA GLU A 710 -93.16 -82.77 1.44
C GLU A 710 -93.60 -81.29 1.35
N VAL A 711 -92.64 -80.34 1.34
CA VAL A 711 -92.91 -78.89 1.21
C VAL A 711 -92.82 -78.41 -0.24
N VAL A 712 -92.16 -79.17 -1.12
CA VAL A 712 -91.98 -78.84 -2.54
C VAL A 712 -93.28 -79.01 -3.35
N ALA A 713 -94.16 -79.95 -2.96
CA ALA A 713 -95.44 -80.19 -3.65
C ALA A 713 -96.57 -79.21 -3.26
N ALA A 714 -96.43 -78.50 -2.13
CA ALA A 714 -97.43 -77.52 -1.66
C ALA A 714 -97.21 -76.10 -2.23
N LEU A 715 -96.00 -75.81 -2.73
CA LEU A 715 -95.66 -74.51 -3.33
C LEU A 715 -95.95 -74.45 -4.85
N GLU A 716 -96.19 -75.60 -5.50
CA GLU A 716 -96.57 -75.65 -6.93
C GLU A 716 -98.05 -75.26 -7.18
N ALA A 717 -98.89 -75.24 -6.14
CA ALA A 717 -100.29 -74.81 -6.23
C ALA A 717 -100.49 -73.29 -6.01
N ASP A 718 -99.49 -72.59 -5.46
CA ASP A 718 -99.50 -71.12 -5.25
C ASP A 718 -99.03 -70.36 -6.51
N LEU A 719 -98.36 -71.06 -7.44
CA LEU A 719 -97.78 -70.52 -8.67
C LEU A 719 -98.79 -70.16 -9.77
N GLU A 720 -100.06 -70.57 -9.65
CA GLU A 720 -101.12 -70.23 -10.63
C GLU A 720 -101.84 -68.91 -10.29
N GLY A 721 -101.88 -68.52 -9.01
CA GLY A 721 -102.41 -67.22 -8.57
C GLY A 721 -101.46 -66.05 -8.84
N HIS A 722 -100.15 -66.32 -8.91
CA HIS A 722 -99.14 -65.31 -9.25
C HIS A 722 -99.03 -65.04 -10.77
N ARG A 723 -99.61 -65.88 -11.64
CA ARG A 723 -99.57 -65.68 -13.10
C ARG A 723 -100.43 -64.51 -13.59
N THR A 724 -101.54 -64.23 -12.92
CA THR A 724 -102.46 -63.11 -13.22
C THR A 724 -102.02 -61.79 -12.60
N ALA A 725 -101.12 -61.80 -11.61
CA ALA A 725 -100.45 -60.59 -11.10
C ALA A 725 -99.29 -60.13 -12.02
N THR A 726 -98.64 -61.06 -12.72
CA THR A 726 -97.53 -60.76 -13.64
C THR A 726 -97.98 -60.01 -14.90
N GLU A 727 -99.18 -60.27 -15.42
CA GLU A 727 -99.73 -59.57 -16.61
C GLU A 727 -100.08 -58.11 -16.34
N VAL A 728 -100.46 -57.76 -15.09
CA VAL A 728 -100.71 -56.37 -14.69
C VAL A 728 -99.38 -55.62 -14.45
N LEU A 729 -98.39 -56.30 -13.87
CA LEU A 729 -97.04 -55.75 -13.69
C LEU A 729 -96.29 -55.56 -15.02
N GLU A 730 -96.52 -56.39 -16.05
CA GLU A 730 -95.91 -56.21 -17.37
C GLU A 730 -96.42 -54.95 -18.12
N GLY A 731 -97.67 -54.54 -17.87
CA GLY A 731 -98.25 -53.29 -18.39
C GLY A 731 -97.70 -52.03 -17.69
N GLU A 732 -97.48 -52.09 -16.38
CA GLU A 732 -96.83 -51.01 -15.62
C GLU A 732 -95.32 -50.92 -15.92
N LEU A 733 -94.65 -52.05 -16.19
CA LEU A 733 -93.24 -52.11 -16.58
C LEU A 733 -92.98 -51.52 -17.98
N THR A 734 -93.95 -51.56 -18.90
CA THR A 734 -93.81 -50.96 -20.23
C THR A 734 -93.97 -49.45 -20.21
N ALA A 735 -94.81 -48.91 -19.32
CA ALA A 735 -94.91 -47.46 -19.08
C ALA A 735 -93.67 -46.92 -18.34
N ALA A 736 -93.18 -47.63 -17.32
CA ALA A 736 -91.96 -47.25 -16.60
C ALA A 736 -90.69 -47.30 -17.48
N ARG A 737 -90.65 -48.16 -18.52
CA ARG A 737 -89.55 -48.21 -19.50
C ARG A 737 -89.53 -47.03 -20.48
N ALA A 738 -90.66 -46.38 -20.74
CA ALA A 738 -90.71 -45.18 -21.56
C ALA A 738 -90.19 -43.95 -20.79
N ASP A 739 -90.59 -43.82 -19.52
CA ASP A 739 -90.09 -42.75 -18.62
C ASP A 739 -88.60 -42.93 -18.28
N TYR A 740 -88.09 -44.17 -18.24
CA TYR A 740 -86.66 -44.44 -18.04
C TYR A 740 -85.80 -44.05 -19.25
N GLY A 741 -86.33 -44.15 -20.48
CA GLY A 741 -85.60 -43.78 -21.71
C GLY A 741 -85.37 -42.26 -21.84
N GLU A 742 -86.33 -41.43 -21.43
CA GLU A 742 -86.13 -39.97 -21.37
C GLU A 742 -85.16 -39.58 -20.24
N LEU A 743 -85.12 -40.35 -19.15
CA LEU A 743 -84.16 -40.16 -18.06
C LEU A 743 -82.74 -40.60 -18.46
N GLU A 744 -82.60 -41.64 -19.29
CA GLU A 744 -81.34 -42.18 -19.80
C GLU A 744 -80.68 -41.21 -20.80
N GLU A 745 -81.44 -40.60 -21.72
CA GLU A 745 -80.93 -39.52 -22.58
C GLU A 745 -80.52 -38.26 -21.80
N ALA A 746 -81.29 -37.90 -20.76
CA ALA A 746 -80.92 -36.79 -19.88
C ALA A 746 -79.67 -37.09 -19.03
N TYR A 747 -79.49 -38.36 -18.63
CA TYR A 747 -78.34 -38.82 -17.87
C TYR A 747 -77.08 -38.90 -18.74
N GLU A 748 -77.15 -39.44 -19.96
CA GLU A 748 -76.02 -39.46 -20.90
C GLU A 748 -75.54 -38.04 -21.26
N LYS A 749 -76.46 -37.08 -21.38
CA LYS A 749 -76.12 -35.68 -21.61
C LYS A 749 -75.43 -35.03 -20.41
N LEU A 750 -75.91 -35.30 -19.20
CA LEU A 750 -75.28 -34.86 -17.94
C LEU A 750 -73.91 -35.54 -17.70
N GLU A 751 -73.75 -36.78 -18.14
CA GLU A 751 -72.50 -37.54 -18.04
C GLU A 751 -71.46 -37.07 -19.08
N GLY A 752 -71.91 -36.69 -20.27
CA GLY A 752 -71.10 -35.99 -21.27
C GLY A 752 -70.64 -34.61 -20.80
N ASP A 753 -71.53 -33.81 -20.22
CA ASP A 753 -71.19 -32.49 -19.65
C ASP A 753 -70.24 -32.62 -18.45
N ARG A 754 -70.44 -33.61 -17.56
CA ARG A 754 -69.49 -33.94 -16.48
C ARG A 754 -68.16 -34.49 -17.00
N GLY A 755 -68.15 -35.18 -18.13
CA GLY A 755 -66.94 -35.63 -18.81
C GLY A 755 -66.11 -34.44 -19.30
N SER A 756 -66.76 -33.49 -19.99
CA SER A 756 -66.13 -32.25 -20.47
C SER A 756 -65.63 -31.38 -19.32
N GLU A 757 -66.39 -31.22 -18.22
CA GLU A 757 -65.92 -30.48 -17.04
C GLU A 757 -64.75 -31.17 -16.34
N ARG A 758 -64.75 -32.52 -16.26
CA ARG A 758 -63.63 -33.28 -15.69
C ARG A 758 -62.38 -33.19 -16.53
N GLU A 759 -62.51 -33.16 -17.85
CA GLU A 759 -61.38 -33.03 -18.77
C GLU A 759 -60.78 -31.62 -18.70
N GLN A 760 -61.61 -30.57 -18.64
CA GLN A 760 -61.15 -29.20 -18.39
C GLN A 760 -60.53 -29.04 -16.99
N GLN A 761 -61.11 -29.65 -15.96
CA GLN A 761 -60.51 -29.66 -14.62
C GLN A 761 -59.19 -30.45 -14.59
N ALA A 762 -59.08 -31.56 -15.33
CA ALA A 762 -57.84 -32.33 -15.43
C ALA A 762 -56.74 -31.54 -16.15
N GLU A 763 -57.05 -30.80 -17.21
CA GLU A 763 -56.11 -29.90 -17.88
C GLU A 763 -55.64 -28.77 -16.95
N VAL A 764 -56.55 -28.13 -16.21
CA VAL A 764 -56.20 -27.08 -15.26
C VAL A 764 -55.36 -27.65 -14.11
N VAL A 765 -55.69 -28.84 -13.60
CA VAL A 765 -54.89 -29.51 -12.57
C VAL A 765 -53.51 -29.89 -13.10
N ALA A 766 -53.40 -30.43 -14.31
CA ALA A 766 -52.11 -30.76 -14.92
C ALA A 766 -51.24 -29.51 -15.17
N ALA A 767 -51.85 -28.39 -15.59
CA ALA A 767 -51.16 -27.11 -15.72
C ALA A 767 -50.68 -26.58 -14.36
N LEU A 768 -51.52 -26.63 -13.33
CA LEU A 768 -51.16 -26.23 -11.97
C LEU A 768 -50.10 -27.15 -11.35
N GLU A 769 -50.12 -28.46 -11.64
CA GLU A 769 -49.10 -29.41 -11.20
C GLU A 769 -47.75 -29.15 -11.88
N THR A 770 -47.76 -28.78 -13.15
CA THR A 770 -46.56 -28.37 -13.90
C THR A 770 -45.99 -27.07 -13.36
N ASP A 771 -46.83 -26.06 -13.10
CA ASP A 771 -46.41 -24.81 -12.47
C ASP A 771 -45.90 -25.03 -11.04
N LEU A 772 -46.55 -25.89 -10.25
CA LEU A 772 -46.09 -26.27 -8.91
C LEU A 772 -44.75 -27.01 -8.95
N ALA A 773 -44.51 -27.84 -9.96
CA ALA A 773 -43.21 -28.48 -10.17
C ALA A 773 -42.12 -27.43 -10.48
N GLY A 774 -42.39 -26.50 -11.40
CA GLY A 774 -41.47 -25.41 -11.72
C GLY A 774 -41.25 -24.43 -10.54
N HIS A 775 -42.25 -24.21 -9.70
CA HIS A 775 -42.09 -23.46 -8.46
C HIS A 775 -41.29 -24.22 -7.41
N ARG A 776 -41.43 -25.54 -7.29
CA ARG A 776 -40.61 -26.37 -6.38
C ARG A 776 -39.14 -26.41 -6.80
N GLU A 777 -38.86 -26.45 -8.09
CA GLU A 777 -37.49 -26.44 -8.61
C GLU A 777 -36.80 -25.09 -8.36
N ARG A 778 -37.50 -23.98 -8.61
CA ARG A 778 -37.03 -22.63 -8.25
C ARG A 778 -36.85 -22.45 -6.74
N LEU A 779 -37.74 -23.05 -5.93
CA LEU A 779 -37.60 -23.02 -4.48
C LEU A 779 -36.33 -23.77 -4.03
N ALA A 780 -36.04 -24.92 -4.65
CA ALA A 780 -34.85 -25.71 -4.36
C ALA A 780 -33.55 -24.98 -4.76
N GLU A 781 -33.53 -24.28 -5.89
CA GLU A 781 -32.39 -23.40 -6.26
C GLU A 781 -32.19 -22.28 -5.24
N VAL A 782 -33.27 -21.58 -4.85
CA VAL A 782 -33.19 -20.51 -3.85
C VAL A 782 -32.76 -21.04 -2.48
N GLU A 783 -33.19 -22.24 -2.08
CA GLU A 783 -32.76 -22.88 -0.83
C GLU A 783 -31.27 -23.26 -0.86
N LEU A 784 -30.76 -23.68 -2.01
CA LEU A 784 -29.35 -24.01 -2.20
C LEU A 784 -28.46 -22.75 -2.18
N ASP A 785 -28.91 -21.67 -2.82
CA ASP A 785 -28.27 -20.36 -2.77
C ASP A 785 -28.31 -19.77 -1.34
N LEU A 786 -29.43 -19.90 -0.63
CA LEU A 786 -29.56 -19.46 0.76
C LEU A 786 -28.59 -20.24 1.67
N ALA A 787 -28.41 -21.54 1.44
CA ALA A 787 -27.43 -22.35 2.16
C ALA A 787 -25.99 -21.93 1.86
N GLY A 788 -25.68 -21.62 0.60
CA GLY A 788 -24.39 -21.06 0.17
C GLY A 788 -24.10 -19.71 0.83
N HIS A 789 -25.06 -18.80 0.82
CA HIS A 789 -24.95 -17.49 1.48
C HIS A 789 -24.82 -17.62 3.00
N LYS A 790 -25.54 -18.55 3.64
CA LYS A 790 -25.43 -18.78 5.10
C LYS A 790 -24.07 -19.34 5.49
N LYS A 791 -23.46 -20.17 4.63
CA LYS A 791 -22.08 -20.64 4.82
C LYS A 791 -21.07 -19.49 4.69
N SER A 792 -21.20 -18.67 3.64
CA SER A 792 -20.35 -17.50 3.44
C SER A 792 -20.50 -16.46 4.57
N LEU A 793 -21.71 -16.30 5.13
CA LEU A 793 -21.94 -15.43 6.28
C LEU A 793 -21.22 -15.95 7.54
N LYS A 794 -21.26 -17.26 7.80
CA LYS A 794 -20.52 -17.88 8.92
C LYS A 794 -19.00 -17.73 8.77
N GLU A 795 -18.47 -17.88 7.56
CA GLU A 795 -17.05 -17.68 7.28
C GLU A 795 -16.64 -16.22 7.49
N ARG A 796 -17.49 -15.27 7.08
CA ARG A 796 -17.30 -13.84 7.33
C ARG A 796 -17.40 -13.47 8.81
N ASP A 797 -18.34 -14.06 9.55
CA ASP A 797 -18.46 -13.84 10.99
C ASP A 797 -17.24 -14.37 11.74
N GLY A 798 -16.71 -15.55 11.35
CA GLY A 798 -15.47 -16.09 11.89
C GLY A 798 -14.27 -15.18 11.61
N LEU A 799 -14.15 -14.67 10.38
CA LEU A 799 -13.09 -13.71 10.02
C LEU A 799 -13.23 -12.40 10.80
N ALA A 800 -14.45 -11.90 10.99
CA ALA A 800 -14.71 -10.69 11.77
C ALA A 800 -14.36 -10.88 13.26
N GLU A 801 -14.53 -12.08 13.80
CA GLU A 801 -14.16 -12.42 15.17
C GLU A 801 -12.64 -12.50 15.33
N THR A 802 -11.93 -13.12 14.38
CA THR A 802 -10.46 -13.09 14.32
C THR A 802 -9.91 -11.67 14.23
N LEU A 803 -10.46 -10.85 13.32
CA LEU A 803 -10.05 -9.45 13.16
C LEU A 803 -10.34 -8.62 14.41
N ARG A 804 -11.43 -8.87 15.14
CA ARG A 804 -11.69 -8.21 16.43
C ARG A 804 -10.67 -8.61 17.50
N GLY A 805 -10.26 -9.88 17.52
CA GLY A 805 -9.21 -10.37 18.41
C GLY A 805 -7.85 -9.70 18.12
N GLU A 806 -7.46 -9.64 16.85
CA GLU A 806 -6.24 -8.96 16.41
C GLU A 806 -6.29 -7.46 16.71
N LEU A 807 -7.42 -6.80 16.49
CA LEU A 807 -7.59 -5.38 16.79
C LEU A 807 -7.55 -5.09 18.30
N ALA A 808 -8.04 -6.01 19.13
CA ALA A 808 -7.92 -5.91 20.58
C ALA A 808 -6.47 -6.09 21.05
N ALA A 809 -5.74 -7.07 20.49
CA ALA A 809 -4.32 -7.28 20.76
C ALA A 809 -3.48 -6.06 20.36
N HIS A 810 -3.72 -5.49 19.18
CA HIS A 810 -3.03 -4.28 18.74
C HIS A 810 -3.36 -3.07 19.60
N ARG A 811 -4.59 -2.93 20.10
CA ARG A 811 -4.95 -1.86 21.03
C ARG A 811 -4.21 -1.99 22.36
N GLN A 812 -4.13 -3.20 22.92
CA GLN A 812 -3.36 -3.45 24.14
C GLN A 812 -1.89 -3.11 23.93
N GLN A 813 -1.30 -3.58 22.83
CA GLN A 813 0.09 -3.27 22.48
C GLN A 813 0.32 -1.75 22.31
N THR A 814 -0.66 -1.01 21.80
CA THR A 814 -0.59 0.46 21.68
C THR A 814 -0.67 1.16 23.04
N GLU A 815 -1.43 0.62 23.99
CA GLU A 815 -1.48 1.13 25.37
C GLU A 815 -0.18 0.84 26.12
N ASP A 816 0.39 -0.35 25.96
CA ASP A 816 1.66 -0.74 26.57
C ASP A 816 2.80 0.15 26.05
N LEU A 817 2.90 0.33 24.73
CA LEU A 817 3.86 1.25 24.10
C LEU A 817 3.67 2.71 24.54
N ARG A 818 2.43 3.14 24.82
CA ARG A 818 2.17 4.47 25.39
C ARG A 818 2.70 4.60 26.81
N GLY A 819 2.56 3.54 27.62
CA GLY A 819 3.10 3.48 28.97
C GLY A 819 4.63 3.55 28.96
N GLU A 820 5.28 2.79 28.09
CA GLU A 820 6.74 2.79 27.92
C GLU A 820 7.26 4.14 27.41
N ALA A 821 6.58 4.76 26.44
CA ALA A 821 6.93 6.09 25.95
C ALA A 821 6.78 7.19 27.03
N GLN A 822 5.87 7.00 27.99
CA GLN A 822 5.77 7.90 29.13
C GLN A 822 6.93 7.69 30.12
N ALA A 823 7.29 6.44 30.42
CA ALA A 823 8.42 6.12 31.29
C ALA A 823 9.76 6.61 30.71
N LEU A 824 9.95 6.49 29.39
CA LEU A 824 11.14 7.01 28.69
C LEU A 824 11.22 8.54 28.78
N ARG A 825 10.08 9.25 28.66
CA ARG A 825 10.06 10.71 28.85
C ARG A 825 10.47 11.12 30.25
N ASP A 826 9.97 10.43 31.27
CA ASP A 826 10.31 10.69 32.66
C ASP A 826 11.82 10.42 32.92
N ASN A 827 12.38 9.36 32.30
CA ASN A 827 13.81 9.05 32.38
C ASN A 827 14.68 10.07 31.65
N MET A 828 14.27 10.56 30.48
CA MET A 828 14.97 11.62 29.75
C MET A 828 15.02 12.92 30.55
N GLU A 829 13.95 13.25 31.28
CA GLU A 829 13.92 14.42 32.17
C GLU A 829 14.93 14.29 33.34
N GLN A 830 15.04 13.08 33.93
CA GLN A 830 16.06 12.77 34.94
C GLN A 830 17.49 12.79 34.39
N LEU A 831 17.68 12.34 33.15
CA LEU A 831 18.98 12.40 32.49
C LEU A 831 19.37 13.85 32.18
N GLY A 832 18.42 14.68 31.74
CA GLY A 832 18.63 16.10 31.50
C GLY A 832 19.07 16.85 32.76
N THR A 833 18.47 16.55 33.91
CA THR A 833 18.90 17.11 35.20
C THR A 833 20.29 16.62 35.61
N SER A 834 20.63 15.36 35.35
CA SER A 834 21.96 14.80 35.64
C SER A 834 23.06 15.39 34.74
N VAL A 835 22.77 15.62 33.46
CA VAL A 835 23.68 16.26 32.51
C VAL A 835 23.94 17.72 32.89
N ALA A 836 22.89 18.46 33.30
CA ALA A 836 23.05 19.83 33.79
C ALA A 836 23.99 19.89 35.02
N ALA A 837 23.83 18.96 35.98
CA ALA A 837 24.73 18.86 37.13
C ALA A 837 26.17 18.52 36.73
N TYR A 838 26.37 17.66 35.72
CA TYR A 838 27.71 17.32 35.23
C TYR A 838 28.39 18.51 34.54
N GLN A 839 27.66 19.28 33.74
CA GLN A 839 28.16 20.49 33.08
C GLN A 839 28.55 21.57 34.10
N GLU A 840 27.78 21.72 35.17
CA GLU A 840 28.10 22.64 36.25
C GLU A 840 29.41 22.22 36.97
N ASN A 841 29.57 20.93 37.26
CA ASN A 841 30.81 20.39 37.84
C ASN A 841 32.01 20.56 36.91
N GLN A 842 31.86 20.34 35.61
CA GLN A 842 32.93 20.57 34.63
C GLN A 842 33.36 22.05 34.62
N THR A 843 32.40 22.97 34.65
CA THR A 843 32.67 24.42 34.68
C THR A 843 33.41 24.81 35.96
N GLN A 844 33.08 24.21 37.10
CA GLN A 844 33.81 24.42 38.36
C GLN A 844 35.24 23.88 38.29
N LEU A 845 35.44 22.71 37.68
CA LEU A 845 36.76 22.10 37.51
C LEU A 845 37.66 22.94 36.60
N GLU A 846 37.13 23.45 35.49
CA GLU A 846 37.86 24.33 34.57
C GLU A 846 38.30 25.63 35.25
N ARG A 847 37.45 26.22 36.11
CA ARG A 847 37.83 27.39 36.93
C ARG A 847 38.94 27.07 37.92
N ALA A 848 38.89 25.92 38.59
CA ALA A 848 39.94 25.49 39.51
C ALA A 848 41.28 25.23 38.79
N LEU A 849 41.22 24.66 37.58
CA LEU A 849 42.40 24.42 36.75
C LEU A 849 43.02 25.74 36.25
N ALA A 850 42.20 26.72 35.89
CA ALA A 850 42.68 28.05 35.52
C ALA A 850 43.38 28.76 36.69
N ALA A 851 42.79 28.72 37.89
CA ALA A 851 43.39 29.33 39.08
C ALA A 851 44.74 28.69 39.45
N THR A 852 44.84 27.34 39.39
CA THR A 852 46.10 26.64 39.62
C THR A 852 47.14 26.91 38.53
N GLY A 853 46.71 27.14 37.28
CA GLY A 853 47.57 27.60 36.19
C GLY A 853 48.17 28.99 36.45
N GLU A 854 47.38 29.93 36.96
CA GLU A 854 47.86 31.27 37.33
C GLU A 854 48.87 31.22 38.49
N GLU A 855 48.61 30.41 39.52
CA GLU A 855 49.55 30.18 40.63
C GLU A 855 50.88 29.58 40.14
N ALA A 856 50.82 28.59 39.25
CA ALA A 856 52.01 27.97 38.67
C ALA A 856 52.84 28.98 37.86
N GLN A 857 52.20 29.87 37.09
CA GLN A 857 52.89 30.94 36.35
C GLN A 857 53.53 31.97 37.29
N ALA A 858 52.85 32.34 38.38
CA ALA A 858 53.40 33.23 39.39
C ALA A 858 54.66 32.64 40.04
N ILE A 859 54.62 31.37 40.44
CA ILE A 859 55.79 30.65 40.98
C ILE A 859 56.92 30.59 39.96
N GLN A 860 56.61 30.34 38.68
CA GLN A 860 57.62 30.27 37.62
C GLN A 860 58.29 31.64 37.38
N ALA A 861 57.54 32.74 37.51
CA ALA A 861 58.07 34.09 37.42
C ALA A 861 58.97 34.44 38.62
N GLU A 862 58.58 34.08 39.84
CA GLU A 862 59.40 34.23 41.05
C GLU A 862 60.71 33.44 40.93
N LEU A 863 60.66 32.20 40.44
CA LEU A 863 61.83 31.35 40.26
C LEU A 863 62.81 31.96 39.24
N ARG A 864 62.30 32.53 38.14
CA ARG A 864 63.13 33.24 37.14
C ARG A 864 63.78 34.48 37.74
N ALA A 865 63.05 35.26 38.54
CA ALA A 865 63.58 36.44 39.21
C ALA A 865 64.68 36.06 40.22
N ALA A 866 64.47 35.01 41.01
CA ALA A 866 65.47 34.48 41.93
C ALA A 866 66.73 33.99 41.20
N LEU A 867 66.57 33.29 40.06
CA LEU A 867 67.70 32.83 39.25
C LEU A 867 68.52 34.00 38.69
N ALA A 868 67.85 35.06 38.21
CA ALA A 868 68.51 36.27 37.74
C ALA A 868 69.32 36.96 38.84
N GLU A 869 68.78 36.99 40.07
CA GLU A 869 69.48 37.57 41.23
C GLU A 869 70.69 36.73 41.66
N VAL A 870 70.58 35.39 41.63
CA VAL A 870 71.72 34.49 41.87
C VAL A 870 72.82 34.71 40.82
N GLN A 871 72.46 34.86 39.54
CA GLN A 871 73.42 35.15 38.48
C GLN A 871 74.06 36.55 38.61
N ARG A 872 73.33 37.53 39.17
CA ARG A 872 73.86 38.86 39.46
C ARG A 872 74.89 38.80 40.60
N LEU A 873 74.53 38.13 41.69
CA LEU A 873 75.43 37.93 42.84
C LEU A 873 76.67 37.12 42.45
N ALA A 874 76.54 36.08 41.63
CA ALA A 874 77.68 35.32 41.12
C ALA A 874 78.67 36.20 40.33
N ARG A 875 78.16 37.15 39.52
CA ARG A 875 78.99 38.13 38.81
C ARG A 875 79.68 39.11 39.76
N GLU A 876 79.02 39.55 40.83
CA GLU A 876 79.63 40.42 41.84
C GLU A 876 80.72 39.70 42.64
N VAL A 877 80.52 38.41 42.97
CA VAL A 877 81.54 37.58 43.62
C VAL A 877 82.75 37.42 42.72
N ALA A 878 82.55 37.04 41.45
CA ALA A 878 83.65 36.92 40.49
C ALA A 878 84.42 38.23 40.28
N ALA A 879 83.72 39.38 40.29
CA ALA A 879 84.36 40.70 40.23
C ALA A 879 85.19 41.00 41.48
N ARG A 880 84.73 40.61 42.66
CA ARG A 880 85.48 40.75 43.92
C ARG A 880 86.69 39.82 43.98
N ASP A 881 86.58 38.60 43.49
CA ASP A 881 87.69 37.66 43.39
C ASP A 881 88.80 38.21 42.49
N GLY A 882 88.45 38.81 41.33
CA GLY A 882 89.42 39.49 40.47
C GLY A 882 90.14 40.69 41.15
N VAL A 883 89.46 41.39 42.07
CA VAL A 883 90.09 42.44 42.89
C VAL A 883 91.02 41.85 43.95
N ILE A 884 90.65 40.71 44.54
CA ILE A 884 91.50 39.99 45.50
C ILE A 884 92.76 39.47 44.80
N ASP A 885 92.64 38.90 43.61
CA ASP A 885 93.77 38.39 42.83
C ASP A 885 94.75 39.51 42.43
N THR A 886 94.24 40.67 42.03
CA THR A 886 95.08 41.83 41.71
C THR A 886 95.78 42.40 42.94
N GLN A 887 95.12 42.42 44.10
CA GLN A 887 95.76 42.81 45.37
C GLN A 887 96.79 41.79 45.85
N ALA A 888 96.52 40.48 45.68
CA ALA A 888 97.44 39.40 45.99
C ALA A 888 98.69 39.46 45.10
N ALA A 889 98.53 39.73 43.80
CA ALA A 889 99.64 39.96 42.88
C ALA A 889 100.47 41.18 43.26
N ALA A 890 99.84 42.29 43.65
CA ALA A 890 100.54 43.49 44.11
C ALA A 890 101.32 43.26 45.42
N LEU A 891 100.77 42.46 46.34
CA LEU A 891 101.46 42.04 47.56
C LEU A 891 102.62 41.09 47.27
N ALA A 892 102.46 40.14 46.36
CA ALA A 892 103.52 39.23 45.92
C ALA A 892 104.68 39.99 45.25
N ASP A 893 104.39 41.02 44.46
CA ASP A 893 105.39 41.84 43.79
C ASP A 893 106.13 42.75 44.79
N ARG A 894 105.41 43.33 45.77
CA ARG A 894 106.00 44.03 46.92
C ARG A 894 106.88 43.10 47.76
N TRP A 895 106.45 41.86 47.99
CA TRP A 895 107.22 40.85 48.70
C TRP A 895 108.47 40.42 47.93
N GLY A 896 108.37 40.24 46.61
CA GLY A 896 109.50 39.98 45.71
C GLY A 896 110.52 41.12 45.72
N ASN A 897 110.07 42.38 45.74
CA ASN A 897 110.93 43.55 45.89
C ASN A 897 111.62 43.60 47.27
N LEU A 898 110.92 43.23 48.34
CA LEU A 898 111.49 43.11 49.68
C LEU A 898 112.54 42.00 49.76
N LYS A 899 112.29 40.86 49.12
CA LYS A 899 113.22 39.71 49.02
C LYS A 899 114.49 40.08 48.24
N ARG A 900 114.36 40.87 47.17
CA ARG A 900 115.50 41.43 46.40
C ARG A 900 116.30 42.44 47.21
N ALA A 901 115.65 43.27 48.03
CA ALA A 901 116.32 44.19 48.94
C ALA A 901 117.06 43.48 50.09
N LEU A 902 116.56 42.32 50.54
CA LEU A 902 117.16 41.51 51.60
C LEU A 902 118.19 40.46 51.09
N GLY A 903 118.27 40.23 49.78
CA GLY A 903 119.12 39.21 49.15
C GLY A 903 120.51 39.66 48.68
N ALA A 904 120.88 40.94 48.85
CA ALA A 904 122.21 41.46 48.51
C ALA A 904 123.25 41.20 49.62
N GLY A 905 123.32 39.96 50.12
CA GLY A 905 124.30 39.58 51.13
C GLY A 905 124.32 38.08 51.41
N ARG A 906 125.33 37.40 50.84
CA ARG A 906 125.76 35.99 51.06
C ARG A 906 124.85 34.96 50.37
N GLY A 907 125.32 33.98 49.61
CA GLY A 907 126.60 33.29 49.59
C GLY A 907 126.35 31.81 49.90
N GLU A 908 126.55 30.96 48.87
CA GLU A 908 126.92 29.53 48.93
C GLU A 908 125.92 28.42 49.36
N THR A 909 125.80 27.44 48.44
CA THR A 909 125.81 25.97 48.58
C THR A 909 124.53 25.12 48.75
N ALA A 910 124.56 24.01 47.97
CA ALA A 910 123.78 22.76 47.99
C ALA A 910 122.29 22.85 47.56
N GLY A 911 121.73 22.01 46.68
CA GLY A 911 122.15 20.74 46.07
C GLY A 911 121.01 19.73 46.18
N SER A 912 120.31 19.43 45.05
CA SER A 912 119.47 18.25 44.70
C SER A 912 118.40 17.75 45.71
N ALA A 913 117.20 17.26 45.40
CA ALA A 913 116.60 16.69 44.20
C ALA A 913 115.07 16.55 44.38
N SER A 914 114.35 16.50 43.27
CA SER A 914 113.28 15.55 42.91
C SER A 914 111.97 15.40 43.71
N SER A 915 110.88 15.70 42.97
CA SER A 915 109.66 14.88 42.75
C SER A 915 108.62 14.75 43.86
N ALA A 916 107.32 14.67 43.60
CA ALA A 916 106.46 14.84 42.42
C ALA A 916 105.01 14.73 42.95
N GLU A 917 104.06 15.27 42.17
CA GLU A 917 102.69 14.80 41.89
C GLU A 917 101.68 14.63 43.05
N GLU A 918 100.57 15.38 43.05
CA GLU A 918 99.25 15.09 42.40
C GLU A 918 98.44 14.09 43.24
N ASP A 919 97.14 14.19 43.45
CA ASP A 919 96.08 15.18 43.19
C ASP A 919 94.91 14.79 44.13
#